data_AF-A0A2V8DVW1-F1
#
_entry.id   AF-A0A2V8DVW1-F1
#
_cell.length_a   1.000
_cell.length_b   1.000
_cell.length_c   1.000
_cell.angle_alpha   90.00
_cell.angle_beta   90.00
_cell.angle_gamma   90.00
#
_symmetry.space_group_name_H-M   'P 1'
#
loop_
_entity.id
_entity.type
_entity.pdbx_description
1 polymer ?
#
loop_
_entity_poly.entity_id
_entity_poly.type
_entity_poly.pdbx_seq_one_letter_code
_entity_poly.pdbx_strand_id
1 'polypeptide(L)'
;MGALVISAPFMAGGALVLFLSVSFLIDGVGHLAAALRQPERRERLLALLGGLADLAAAALLLATRRISATWLVTVAAALRVFGSAWSMAVSPVHRVADASKTIVDDLGIGDRPEAAELRDRIAAEENSRAPSDRRATVGFIATLFAIHIARMAPDGTLLGLVAPGVALLGDMLLAILFAVVIVIPVFLSFRKSTRWLERWVWQWYLPVGRHERDWRHHVARAWLANRLRIAVRLRQARYSIPSALMRSLAMGLPVAAIVAASVPVWGMSWFFDTENWASGIWNSWAEARTDKWREAMVHTVTPDAAASPSPFAVVPPGLSGDFAFIVIGDTGEGDASQHALRDQLLAVADHDDVRFLVISSDVVYPNGSMNDYEAKFWLPFKGVKKPVYAIPGNHDWYDALEAFLATFLEADAARATMQARARADLKLTSTTSSRIDGLISEAARLRLEYEVPTGFQRGPFFELQADRFALVAIDTGIVKRLDPAERAWLDSALERARGKFTMAILGHPFYAGGYDQTGDHEDFAALKQLLIGHGVSVVMAGDTHDLEYYFDPPPPGRPGVHYFVNGGGGADMSFGTALDWPPHAATREWAYYPDHAAVAAKIEARTPWWKRPAWWWTRDAGAWPFSAEWLSAVFDYNVAPFFQSFFEVRVEPSEGRVRLLPYGVHGRLRWKDLAQSPGVRPAGVGDHDPVEWLVPMR
;
A
#
# COMPACT_ATOMS: atom_id res chain seq x y z
N MET A 1 15.95 1.46 -17.52
CA MET A 1 16.65 2.78 -17.47
C MET A 1 15.65 3.89 -17.14
N GLY A 2 14.76 4.34 -18.05
CA GLY A 2 13.80 5.41 -17.76
C GLY A 2 12.95 5.19 -16.49
N ALA A 3 12.35 4.00 -16.33
CA ALA A 3 11.61 3.64 -15.12
C ALA A 3 12.46 3.68 -13.84
N LEU A 4 13.74 3.35 -13.91
CA LEU A 4 14.66 3.31 -12.76
C LEU A 4 15.14 4.69 -12.35
N VAL A 5 15.27 5.61 -13.31
CA VAL A 5 15.59 7.01 -13.04
C VAL A 5 14.39 7.73 -12.43
N ILE A 6 13.17 7.40 -12.86
CA ILE A 6 11.93 7.93 -12.27
C ILE A 6 11.78 7.47 -10.80
N SER A 7 12.16 6.23 -10.50
CA SER A 7 12.14 5.68 -9.14
C SER A 7 13.39 6.00 -8.30
N ALA A 8 14.33 6.80 -8.82
CA ALA A 8 15.60 7.11 -8.15
C ALA A 8 15.49 7.71 -6.73
N PRO A 9 14.50 8.54 -6.39
CA PRO A 9 14.33 9.05 -5.03
C PRO A 9 14.03 7.96 -3.99
N PHE A 10 13.50 6.82 -4.44
CA PHE A 10 13.03 5.73 -3.59
C PHE A 10 14.06 4.60 -3.47
N MET A 11 15.08 4.56 -4.34
CA MET A 11 16.11 3.53 -4.31
C MET A 11 17.30 3.93 -3.43
N ALA A 12 17.81 3.00 -2.61
CA ALA A 12 19.10 3.15 -1.96
C ALA A 12 20.17 3.54 -3.00
N GLY A 13 20.82 4.70 -2.82
CA GLY A 13 21.69 5.30 -3.85
C GLY A 13 22.81 4.39 -4.35
N GLY A 14 23.30 3.46 -3.53
CA GLY A 14 24.28 2.45 -3.91
C GLY A 14 23.76 1.43 -4.94
N ALA A 15 22.49 1.00 -4.83
CA ALA A 15 21.87 0.04 -5.74
C ALA A 15 21.63 0.67 -7.12
N LEU A 16 21.19 1.92 -7.15
CA LEU A 16 20.95 2.66 -8.37
C LEU A 16 22.25 2.87 -9.18
N VAL A 17 23.34 3.25 -8.51
CA VAL A 17 24.65 3.42 -9.15
C VAL A 17 25.15 2.10 -9.74
N LEU A 18 25.02 0.98 -9.02
CA LEU A 18 25.44 -0.33 -9.51
C LEU A 18 24.64 -0.73 -10.76
N PHE A 19 23.31 -0.59 -10.71
CA PHE A 19 22.45 -0.96 -11.83
C PHE A 19 22.76 -0.13 -13.09
N LEU A 20 22.86 1.20 -12.96
CA LEU A 20 23.17 2.09 -14.07
C LEU A 20 24.54 1.76 -14.69
N SER A 21 25.54 1.50 -13.85
CA SER A 21 26.89 1.13 -14.29
C SER A 21 26.89 -0.16 -15.11
N VAL A 22 26.15 -1.18 -14.65
CA VAL A 22 25.99 -2.45 -15.39
C VAL A 22 25.29 -2.22 -16.74
N SER A 23 24.27 -1.38 -16.79
CA SER A 23 23.57 -1.06 -18.04
C SER A 23 24.49 -0.39 -19.07
N PHE A 24 25.24 0.63 -18.66
CA PHE A 24 26.20 1.31 -19.54
C PHE A 24 27.35 0.37 -19.95
N LEU A 25 27.79 -0.53 -19.08
CA LEU A 25 28.79 -1.54 -19.43
C LEU A 25 28.29 -2.48 -20.53
N ILE A 26 27.06 -2.98 -20.43
CA ILE A 26 26.45 -3.87 -21.44
C ILE A 26 26.34 -3.15 -22.78
N ASP A 27 25.87 -1.90 -22.78
CA ASP A 27 25.75 -1.09 -24.00
C ASP A 27 27.13 -0.77 -24.61
N GLY A 28 28.11 -0.41 -23.79
CA GLY A 28 29.48 -0.14 -24.23
C GLY A 28 30.13 -1.35 -24.90
N VAL A 29 30.02 -2.53 -24.29
CA VAL A 29 30.47 -3.80 -24.89
C VAL A 29 29.71 -4.09 -26.19
N GLY A 30 28.41 -3.82 -26.23
CA GLY A 30 27.57 -3.97 -27.42
C GLY A 30 28.01 -3.09 -28.58
N HIS A 31 28.30 -1.82 -28.32
CA HIS A 31 28.78 -0.84 -29.31
C HIS A 31 30.18 -1.18 -29.82
N LEU A 32 31.09 -1.61 -28.94
CA LEU A 32 32.42 -2.09 -29.35
C LEU A 32 32.33 -3.35 -30.23
N ALA A 33 31.46 -4.30 -29.87
CA ALA A 33 31.21 -5.49 -30.68
C ALA A 33 30.56 -5.15 -32.04
N ALA A 34 29.73 -4.11 -32.09
CA ALA A 34 29.16 -3.60 -33.34
C ALA A 34 30.24 -2.93 -34.21
N ALA A 35 31.12 -2.11 -33.62
CA ALA A 35 32.22 -1.46 -34.34
C ALA A 35 33.14 -2.46 -35.05
N LEU A 36 33.45 -3.59 -34.40
CA LEU A 36 34.24 -4.67 -34.99
C LEU A 36 33.60 -5.30 -36.24
N ARG A 37 32.29 -5.13 -36.43
CA ARG A 37 31.52 -5.71 -37.53
C ARG A 37 31.17 -4.70 -38.63
N GLN A 38 31.46 -3.41 -38.46
CA GLN A 38 31.09 -2.38 -39.43
C GLN A 38 32.14 -2.21 -40.54
N PRO A 39 31.78 -2.33 -41.83
CA PRO A 39 32.72 -2.17 -42.95
C PRO A 39 33.02 -0.70 -43.25
N GLU A 40 32.05 0.20 -43.01
CA GLU A 40 32.12 1.64 -43.23
C GLU A 40 32.97 2.33 -42.15
N ARG A 41 33.98 3.12 -42.55
CA ARG A 41 34.91 3.78 -41.61
C ARG A 41 34.19 4.77 -40.69
N ARG A 42 33.21 5.51 -41.22
CA ARG A 42 32.45 6.52 -40.46
C ARG A 42 31.56 5.87 -39.40
N GLU A 43 30.84 4.81 -39.77
CA GLU A 43 29.96 4.08 -38.86
C GLU A 43 30.73 3.31 -37.79
N ARG A 44 31.89 2.74 -38.14
CA ARG A 44 32.82 2.13 -37.19
C ARG A 44 33.30 3.14 -36.15
N LEU A 45 33.66 4.35 -36.59
CA LEU A 45 34.15 5.41 -35.69
C LEU A 45 33.05 5.90 -34.74
N LEU A 46 31.81 6.06 -35.23
CA LEU A 46 30.65 6.41 -34.41
C LEU A 46 30.33 5.33 -33.37
N ALA A 47 30.38 4.04 -33.75
CA ALA A 47 30.17 2.93 -32.82
C ALA A 47 31.28 2.82 -31.77
N LEU A 48 32.55 3.07 -32.13
CA LEU A 48 33.67 3.13 -31.17
C LEU A 48 33.50 4.28 -30.18
N LEU A 49 33.14 5.47 -30.65
CA LEU A 49 32.90 6.64 -29.81
C LEU A 49 31.72 6.41 -28.85
N GLY A 50 30.63 5.83 -29.34
CA GLY A 50 29.48 5.43 -28.50
C GLY A 50 29.88 4.42 -27.42
N GLY A 51 30.64 3.38 -27.81
CA GLY A 51 31.12 2.37 -26.86
C GLY A 51 32.07 2.91 -25.80
N LEU A 52 33.01 3.79 -26.19
CA LEU A 52 33.92 4.45 -25.27
C LEU A 52 33.19 5.43 -24.34
N ALA A 53 32.19 6.16 -24.85
CA ALA A 53 31.37 7.05 -24.04
C ALA A 53 30.54 6.30 -22.99
N ASP A 54 29.92 5.18 -23.36
CA ASP A 54 29.18 4.33 -22.43
C ASP A 54 30.10 3.71 -21.37
N LEU A 55 31.29 3.24 -21.75
CA LEU A 55 32.28 2.72 -20.79
C LEU A 55 32.82 3.80 -19.85
N ALA A 56 33.08 5.01 -20.38
CA ALA A 56 33.49 6.15 -19.57
C ALA A 56 32.39 6.55 -18.58
N ALA A 57 31.12 6.53 -19.00
CA ALA A 57 29.98 6.77 -18.11
C ALA A 57 29.88 5.71 -17.01
N ALA A 58 30.03 4.42 -17.33
CA ALA A 58 30.05 3.34 -16.34
C ALA A 58 31.20 3.48 -15.34
N ALA A 59 32.42 3.75 -15.81
CA ALA A 59 33.60 3.94 -14.96
C ALA A 59 33.45 5.17 -14.06
N LEU A 60 32.92 6.27 -14.59
CA LEU A 60 32.67 7.50 -13.84
C LEU A 60 31.63 7.27 -12.74
N LEU A 61 30.51 6.58 -13.04
CA LEU A 61 29.48 6.23 -12.06
C LEU A 61 30.05 5.41 -10.89
N LEU A 62 30.89 4.41 -11.18
CA LEU A 62 31.54 3.59 -10.14
C LEU A 62 32.56 4.37 -9.32
N ALA A 63 33.37 5.22 -9.96
CA ALA A 63 34.44 5.98 -9.31
C ALA A 63 33.90 7.09 -8.39
N THR A 64 32.74 7.67 -8.74
CA THR A 64 32.16 8.83 -8.05
C THR A 64 31.00 8.48 -7.11
N ARG A 65 30.78 7.18 -6.87
CA ARG A 65 29.73 6.64 -5.99
C ARG A 65 29.69 7.22 -4.56
N ARG A 66 30.76 7.89 -4.13
CA ARG A 66 30.91 8.51 -2.79
C ARG A 66 30.79 10.04 -2.78
N ILE A 67 30.56 10.70 -3.93
CA ILE A 67 30.60 12.17 -4.05
C ILE A 67 29.19 12.77 -4.16
N SER A 68 28.40 12.39 -5.18
CA SER A 68 26.98 12.79 -5.29
C SER A 68 26.24 11.93 -6.33
N ALA A 69 25.49 10.93 -5.86
CA ALA A 69 24.76 10.02 -6.75
C ALA A 69 23.72 10.75 -7.63
N THR A 70 23.09 11.80 -7.11
CA THR A 70 21.98 12.52 -7.75
C THR A 70 22.37 13.20 -9.06
N TRP A 71 23.45 13.98 -9.08
CA TRP A 71 23.87 14.71 -10.29
C TRP A 71 24.34 13.77 -11.40
N LEU A 72 25.03 12.69 -11.03
CA LEU A 72 25.53 11.69 -11.98
C LEU A 72 24.40 10.90 -12.63
N VAL A 73 23.40 10.48 -11.85
CA VAL A 73 22.19 9.84 -12.38
C VAL A 73 21.47 10.76 -13.36
N THR A 74 21.29 12.04 -12.99
CA THR A 74 20.58 13.03 -13.82
C THR A 74 21.29 13.28 -15.16
N VAL A 75 22.61 13.47 -15.15
CA VAL A 75 23.40 13.69 -16.38
C VAL A 75 23.39 12.44 -17.27
N ALA A 76 23.55 11.26 -16.67
CA ALA A 76 23.50 10.00 -17.40
C ALA A 76 22.12 9.76 -18.05
N ALA A 77 21.04 10.06 -17.33
CA ALA A 77 19.68 10.01 -17.86
C ALA A 77 19.47 11.00 -19.01
N ALA A 78 19.93 12.25 -18.86
CA ALA A 78 19.79 13.29 -19.88
C ALA A 78 20.50 12.93 -21.19
N LEU A 79 21.75 12.45 -21.10
CA LEU A 79 22.52 11.99 -22.27
C LEU A 79 21.82 10.83 -22.99
N ARG A 80 21.19 9.92 -22.24
CA ARG A 80 20.47 8.78 -22.80
C ARG A 80 19.16 9.17 -23.48
N VAL A 81 18.40 10.08 -22.89
CA VAL A 81 17.18 10.65 -23.48
C VAL A 81 17.54 11.38 -24.78
N PHE A 82 18.61 12.18 -24.77
CA PHE A 82 19.11 12.87 -25.96
C PHE A 82 19.52 11.89 -27.07
N GLY A 83 20.31 10.85 -26.76
CA GLY A 83 20.71 9.84 -27.73
C GLY A 83 19.51 9.06 -28.33
N SER A 84 18.46 8.85 -27.53
CA SER A 84 17.22 8.22 -27.99
C SER A 84 16.43 9.15 -28.93
N ALA A 85 16.27 10.43 -28.55
CA ALA A 85 15.61 11.44 -29.37
C ALA A 85 16.32 11.66 -30.70
N TRP A 86 17.66 11.71 -30.67
CA TRP A 86 18.48 11.81 -31.88
C TRP A 86 18.29 10.60 -32.79
N SER A 87 18.32 9.39 -32.24
CA SER A 87 18.09 8.14 -33.00
C SER A 87 16.69 8.10 -33.64
N MET A 88 15.68 8.65 -32.95
CA MET A 88 14.33 8.80 -33.50
C MET A 88 14.30 9.80 -34.66
N ALA A 89 14.97 10.94 -34.53
CA ALA A 89 14.99 12.00 -35.53
C ALA A 89 15.66 11.57 -36.85
N VAL A 90 16.69 10.71 -36.78
CA VAL A 90 17.44 10.23 -37.96
C VAL A 90 16.93 8.91 -38.53
N SER A 91 15.94 8.28 -37.89
CA SER A 91 15.39 7.00 -38.35
C SER A 91 14.38 7.21 -39.50
N PRO A 92 14.46 6.41 -40.58
CA PRO A 92 13.49 6.50 -41.68
C PRO A 92 12.07 6.13 -41.22
N VAL A 93 11.08 6.87 -41.72
CA VAL A 93 9.64 6.64 -41.45
C VAL A 93 9.08 5.69 -42.51
N HIS A 94 8.52 4.56 -42.06
CA HIS A 94 7.92 3.54 -42.92
C HIS A 94 6.43 3.36 -42.61
N ARG A 95 5.63 2.89 -43.58
CA ARG A 95 4.21 2.56 -43.37
C ARG A 95 4.05 1.10 -42.96
N VAL A 96 2.93 0.77 -42.30
CA VAL A 96 2.58 -0.60 -41.89
C VAL A 96 2.63 -1.60 -43.06
N ALA A 97 2.28 -1.16 -44.27
CA ALA A 97 2.34 -1.96 -45.49
C ALA A 97 3.78 -2.36 -45.88
N ASP A 98 4.79 -1.60 -45.46
CA ASP A 98 6.21 -1.85 -45.75
C ASP A 98 6.85 -2.85 -44.78
N ALA A 99 6.11 -3.27 -43.75
CA ALA A 99 6.63 -4.10 -42.66
C ALA A 99 7.14 -5.46 -43.11
N SER A 100 6.43 -6.13 -44.02
CA SER A 100 6.82 -7.44 -44.51
C SER A 100 8.00 -7.37 -45.48
N LYS A 101 8.05 -6.32 -46.30
CA LYS A 101 9.13 -6.07 -47.28
C LYS A 101 10.46 -5.78 -46.58
N THR A 102 10.47 -4.81 -45.67
CA THR A 102 11.68 -4.41 -44.91
C THR A 102 12.33 -5.55 -44.12
N ILE A 103 11.55 -6.50 -43.60
CA ILE A 103 12.11 -7.66 -42.86
C ILE A 103 12.85 -8.63 -43.78
N VAL A 104 12.31 -8.86 -44.97
CA VAL A 104 12.91 -9.78 -45.94
C VAL A 104 14.19 -9.16 -46.52
N ASP A 105 14.19 -7.84 -46.70
CA ASP A 105 15.38 -7.06 -47.07
C ASP A 105 16.45 -7.15 -45.97
N ASP A 106 16.09 -7.01 -44.68
CA ASP A 106 16.99 -7.19 -43.51
C ASP A 106 17.59 -8.61 -43.38
N LEU A 107 16.96 -9.61 -44.02
CA LEU A 107 17.43 -10.99 -44.06
C LEU A 107 18.36 -11.25 -45.26
N GLY A 108 18.44 -10.33 -46.22
CA GLY A 108 19.26 -10.47 -47.44
C GLY A 108 18.75 -11.55 -48.40
N ILE A 109 17.45 -11.87 -48.34
CA ILE A 109 16.81 -12.92 -49.15
C ILE A 109 15.69 -12.38 -50.06
N GLY A 110 15.54 -11.05 -50.15
CA GLY A 110 14.46 -10.39 -50.90
C GLY A 110 14.46 -10.62 -52.40
N ASP A 111 15.63 -10.92 -52.97
CA ASP A 111 15.78 -11.17 -54.41
C ASP A 111 15.34 -12.58 -54.83
N ARG A 112 14.96 -13.44 -53.87
CA ARG A 112 14.51 -14.82 -54.15
C ARG A 112 12.98 -14.92 -54.23
N PRO A 113 12.43 -15.49 -55.32
CA PRO A 113 10.97 -15.55 -55.52
C PRO A 113 10.24 -16.36 -54.44
N GLU A 114 10.86 -17.42 -53.90
CA GLU A 114 10.27 -18.25 -52.84
C GLU A 114 10.13 -17.51 -51.51
N ALA A 115 11.09 -16.63 -51.19
CA ALA A 115 11.05 -15.79 -50.00
C ALA A 115 10.01 -14.68 -50.12
N ALA A 116 9.89 -14.07 -51.31
CA ALA A 116 8.86 -13.08 -51.61
C ALA A 116 7.44 -13.67 -51.53
N GLU A 117 7.23 -14.89 -52.04
CA GLU A 117 5.93 -15.56 -51.97
C GLU A 117 5.54 -15.93 -50.53
N LEU A 118 6.49 -16.44 -49.73
CA LEU A 118 6.25 -16.75 -48.32
C LEU A 118 5.93 -15.48 -47.51
N ARG A 119 6.62 -14.37 -47.82
CA ARG A 119 6.33 -13.04 -47.26
C ARG A 119 4.90 -12.61 -47.56
N ASP A 120 4.48 -12.65 -48.82
CA ASP A 120 3.17 -12.16 -49.25
C ASP A 120 2.04 -13.03 -48.69
N ARG A 121 2.27 -14.34 -48.62
CA ARG A 121 1.36 -15.28 -47.96
C ARG A 121 1.19 -14.96 -46.47
N ILE A 122 2.30 -14.78 -45.74
CA ILE A 122 2.24 -14.45 -44.31
C ILE A 122 1.59 -13.09 -44.08
N ALA A 123 1.86 -12.09 -44.93
CA ALA A 123 1.21 -10.79 -44.85
C ALA A 123 -0.31 -10.90 -45.07
N ALA A 124 -0.76 -11.69 -46.04
CA ALA A 124 -2.18 -11.95 -46.29
C ALA A 124 -2.86 -12.73 -45.15
N GLU A 125 -2.19 -13.74 -44.60
CA GLU A 125 -2.65 -14.48 -43.42
C GLU A 125 -2.77 -13.58 -42.19
N GLU A 126 -1.83 -12.67 -41.97
CA GLU A 126 -1.87 -11.74 -40.83
C GLU A 126 -3.00 -10.72 -40.98
N ASN A 127 -3.23 -10.22 -42.19
CA ASN A 127 -4.34 -9.29 -42.45
C ASN A 127 -5.71 -9.97 -42.25
N SER A 128 -5.85 -11.24 -42.64
CA SER A 128 -7.11 -11.99 -42.43
C SER A 128 -7.35 -12.39 -40.97
N ARG A 129 -6.28 -12.59 -40.17
CA ARG A 129 -6.36 -12.88 -38.73
C ARG A 129 -6.63 -11.66 -37.86
N ALA A 130 -6.21 -10.47 -38.30
CA ALA A 130 -6.31 -9.25 -37.49
C ALA A 130 -7.70 -8.98 -36.87
N PRO A 131 -8.84 -9.18 -37.57
CA PRO A 131 -10.16 -9.02 -36.96
C PRO A 131 -10.45 -10.05 -35.86
N SER A 132 -9.98 -11.29 -36.02
CA SER A 132 -10.15 -12.35 -35.02
C SER A 132 -9.32 -12.07 -33.78
N ASP A 133 -8.06 -11.67 -33.94
CA ASP A 133 -7.16 -11.31 -32.83
C ASP A 133 -7.73 -10.11 -32.05
N ARG A 134 -8.31 -9.12 -32.75
CA ARG A 134 -9.00 -8.00 -32.13
C ARG A 134 -10.21 -8.44 -31.32
N ARG A 135 -11.07 -9.31 -31.87
CA ARG A 135 -12.23 -9.85 -31.13
C ARG A 135 -11.82 -10.64 -29.90
N ALA A 136 -10.78 -11.47 -30.00
CA ALA A 136 -10.26 -12.22 -28.85
C ALA A 136 -9.74 -11.27 -27.75
N THR A 137 -8.99 -10.23 -28.13
CA THR A 137 -8.47 -9.22 -27.18
C THR A 137 -9.61 -8.47 -26.49
N VAL A 138 -10.62 -8.01 -27.26
CA VAL A 138 -11.80 -7.33 -26.69
C VAL A 138 -12.62 -8.28 -25.81
N GLY A 139 -12.77 -9.54 -26.21
CA GLY A 139 -13.44 -10.56 -25.41
C GLY A 139 -12.74 -10.77 -24.07
N PHE A 140 -11.41 -10.84 -24.06
CA PHE A 140 -10.63 -10.95 -22.83
C PHE A 140 -10.84 -9.73 -21.90
N ILE A 141 -10.79 -8.53 -22.45
CA ILE A 141 -11.05 -7.27 -21.71
C ILE A 141 -12.47 -7.29 -21.11
N ALA A 142 -13.47 -7.72 -21.88
CA ALA A 142 -14.85 -7.84 -21.38
C ALA A 142 -14.98 -8.88 -20.26
N THR A 143 -14.25 -9.99 -20.33
CA THR A 143 -14.20 -10.98 -19.26
C THR A 143 -13.58 -10.42 -17.98
N LEU A 144 -12.45 -9.70 -18.07
CA LEU A 144 -11.84 -9.04 -16.90
C LEU A 144 -12.79 -8.02 -16.27
N PHE A 145 -13.49 -7.23 -17.09
CA PHE A 145 -14.48 -6.28 -16.59
C PHE A 145 -15.62 -6.97 -15.83
N ALA A 146 -16.12 -8.09 -16.35
CA ALA A 146 -17.14 -8.87 -15.67
C ALA A 146 -16.64 -9.47 -14.34
N ILE A 147 -15.37 -9.89 -14.28
CA ILE A 147 -14.73 -10.36 -13.05
C ILE A 147 -14.66 -9.23 -12.00
N HIS A 148 -14.24 -8.03 -12.38
CA HIS A 148 -14.20 -6.90 -11.45
C HIS A 148 -15.58 -6.48 -10.95
N ILE A 149 -16.61 -6.47 -11.81
CA ILE A 149 -17.99 -6.23 -11.37
C ILE A 149 -18.42 -7.27 -10.33
N ALA A 150 -18.11 -8.55 -10.56
CA ALA A 150 -18.47 -9.63 -9.64
C ALA A 150 -17.72 -9.52 -8.30
N ARG A 151 -16.44 -9.11 -8.32
CA ARG A 151 -15.60 -8.98 -7.12
C ARG A 151 -15.93 -7.73 -6.30
N MET A 152 -16.09 -6.58 -6.96
CA MET A 152 -16.32 -5.29 -6.28
C MET A 152 -17.78 -5.08 -5.86
N ALA A 153 -18.72 -5.88 -6.39
CA ALA A 153 -20.15 -5.81 -6.09
C ALA A 153 -20.71 -4.37 -6.07
N PRO A 154 -20.59 -3.61 -7.19
CA PRO A 154 -21.02 -2.22 -7.23
C PRO A 154 -22.51 -2.09 -6.92
N ASP A 155 -22.90 -0.95 -6.35
CA ASP A 155 -24.26 -0.62 -5.87
C ASP A 155 -25.35 -0.54 -6.96
N GLY A 156 -25.08 -1.03 -8.17
CA GLY A 156 -25.99 -1.03 -9.31
C GLY A 156 -26.12 0.32 -10.01
N THR A 157 -25.43 1.37 -9.56
CA THR A 157 -25.45 2.69 -10.18
C THR A 157 -24.38 2.82 -11.27
N LEU A 158 -24.56 3.77 -12.19
CA LEU A 158 -23.51 4.10 -13.18
C LEU A 158 -22.22 4.60 -12.52
N LEU A 159 -22.32 5.25 -11.36
CA LEU A 159 -21.16 5.72 -10.60
C LEU A 159 -20.42 4.54 -9.94
N GLY A 160 -21.15 3.54 -9.44
CA GLY A 160 -20.58 2.30 -8.92
C GLY A 160 -19.75 1.52 -9.95
N LEU A 161 -20.04 1.67 -11.26
CA LEU A 161 -19.26 1.05 -12.34
C LEU A 161 -17.92 1.74 -12.63
N VAL A 162 -17.65 2.92 -12.06
CA VAL A 162 -16.38 3.62 -12.26
C VAL A 162 -15.21 2.82 -11.71
N ALA A 163 -15.34 2.23 -10.51
CA ALA A 163 -14.27 1.47 -9.88
C ALA A 163 -13.87 0.22 -10.71
N PRO A 164 -14.80 -0.67 -11.12
CA PRO A 164 -14.48 -1.76 -12.03
C PRO A 164 -13.86 -1.29 -13.35
N GLY A 165 -14.29 -0.12 -13.86
CA GLY A 165 -13.75 0.48 -15.08
C GLY A 165 -12.29 0.92 -14.92
N VAL A 166 -11.94 1.51 -13.78
CA VAL A 166 -10.57 1.94 -13.45
C VAL A 166 -9.65 0.74 -13.26
N ALA A 167 -10.11 -0.30 -12.55
CA ALA A 167 -9.35 -1.54 -12.39
C ALA A 167 -9.04 -2.19 -13.75
N LEU A 168 -10.03 -2.26 -14.66
CA LEU A 168 -9.84 -2.73 -16.02
C LEU A 168 -8.80 -1.92 -16.82
N LEU A 169 -8.82 -0.59 -16.68
CA LEU A 169 -7.81 0.28 -17.31
C LEU A 169 -6.41 0.00 -16.73
N GLY A 170 -6.32 -0.28 -15.42
CA GLY A 170 -5.11 -0.74 -14.77
C GLY A 170 -4.58 -2.04 -15.37
N ASP A 171 -5.44 -3.04 -15.55
CA ASP A 171 -5.09 -4.33 -16.18
C ASP A 171 -4.56 -4.14 -17.60
N MET A 172 -5.20 -3.27 -18.38
CA MET A 172 -4.77 -2.93 -19.73
C MET A 172 -3.39 -2.24 -19.74
N LEU A 173 -3.14 -1.32 -18.81
CA LEU A 173 -1.85 -0.65 -18.66
C LEU A 173 -0.76 -1.65 -18.28
N LEU A 174 -1.02 -2.51 -17.29
CA LEU A 174 -0.09 -3.52 -16.80
C LEU A 174 0.22 -4.56 -17.90
N ALA A 175 -0.78 -4.97 -18.67
CA ALA A 175 -0.61 -5.82 -19.85
C ALA A 175 0.34 -5.18 -20.87
N ILE A 176 0.15 -3.89 -21.20
CA ILE A 176 1.05 -3.18 -22.10
C ILE A 176 2.47 -3.12 -21.53
N LEU A 177 2.60 -2.86 -20.22
CA LEU A 177 3.89 -2.84 -19.54
C LEU A 177 4.61 -4.19 -19.62
N PHE A 178 3.94 -5.29 -19.27
CA PHE A 178 4.49 -6.64 -19.39
C PHE A 178 4.90 -6.96 -20.82
N ALA A 179 4.08 -6.58 -21.81
CA ALA A 179 4.41 -6.78 -23.20
C ALA A 179 5.70 -6.03 -23.59
N VAL A 180 5.81 -4.75 -23.24
CA VAL A 180 6.92 -3.88 -23.65
C VAL A 180 8.21 -4.14 -22.87
N VAL A 181 8.12 -4.44 -21.58
CA VAL A 181 9.27 -4.57 -20.67
C VAL A 181 9.79 -6.01 -20.59
N ILE A 182 8.91 -7.00 -20.69
CA ILE A 182 9.28 -8.41 -20.48
C ILE A 182 9.17 -9.19 -21.79
N VAL A 183 7.96 -9.30 -22.32
CA VAL A 183 7.65 -10.24 -23.41
C VAL A 183 8.43 -9.89 -24.68
N ILE A 184 8.32 -8.65 -25.16
CA ILE A 184 8.98 -8.19 -26.38
C ILE A 184 10.52 -8.26 -26.24
N PRO A 185 11.16 -7.75 -25.17
CA PRO A 185 12.61 -7.84 -25.02
C PRO A 185 13.14 -9.27 -24.95
N VAL A 186 12.44 -10.18 -24.25
CA VAL A 186 12.81 -11.61 -24.20
C VAL A 186 12.72 -12.22 -25.60
N PHE A 187 11.64 -11.97 -26.33
CA PHE A 187 11.49 -12.45 -27.71
C PHE A 187 12.54 -11.88 -28.64
N LEU A 188 12.84 -10.58 -28.56
CA LEU A 188 13.86 -9.94 -29.38
C LEU A 188 15.27 -10.48 -29.07
N SER A 189 15.56 -10.73 -27.79
CA SER A 189 16.85 -11.28 -27.34
C SER A 189 17.02 -12.71 -27.85
N PHE A 190 16.00 -13.55 -27.66
CA PHE A 190 15.98 -14.91 -28.20
C PHE A 190 16.09 -14.91 -29.73
N ARG A 191 15.41 -13.99 -30.42
CA ARG A 191 15.49 -13.85 -31.87
C ARG A 191 16.89 -13.48 -32.33
N LYS A 192 17.52 -12.52 -31.65
CA LYS A 192 18.87 -12.05 -31.94
C LYS A 192 19.91 -13.16 -31.72
N SER A 193 19.81 -13.91 -30.63
CA SER A 193 20.76 -15.01 -30.32
C SER A 193 20.64 -16.19 -31.28
N THR A 194 19.44 -16.45 -31.82
CA THR A 194 19.17 -17.54 -32.77
C THR A 194 19.24 -17.14 -34.24
N ARG A 195 19.67 -15.90 -34.55
CA ARG A 195 19.67 -15.38 -35.93
C ARG A 195 20.63 -16.12 -36.87
N TRP A 196 21.73 -16.65 -36.36
CA TRP A 196 22.68 -17.45 -37.14
C TRP A 196 22.04 -18.77 -37.61
N LEU A 197 21.29 -19.43 -36.72
CA LEU A 197 20.54 -20.65 -37.03
C LEU A 197 19.45 -20.35 -38.06
N GLU A 198 18.73 -19.24 -37.89
CA GLU A 198 17.70 -18.80 -38.85
C GLU A 198 18.29 -18.63 -40.27
N ARG A 199 19.44 -17.96 -40.39
CA ARG A 199 20.13 -17.80 -41.69
C ARG A 199 20.54 -19.14 -42.29
N TRP A 200 21.07 -20.03 -41.47
CA TRP A 200 21.48 -21.37 -41.90
C TRP A 200 20.27 -22.19 -42.42
N VAL A 201 19.14 -22.17 -41.68
CA VAL A 201 17.91 -22.86 -42.10
C VAL A 201 17.33 -22.23 -43.37
N TRP A 202 17.38 -20.90 -43.54
CA TRP A 202 16.99 -20.26 -44.80
C TRP A 202 17.86 -20.69 -45.99
N GLN A 203 19.18 -20.78 -45.79
CA GLN A 203 20.12 -21.24 -46.82
C GLN A 203 19.90 -22.70 -47.21
N TRP A 204 19.48 -23.54 -46.26
CA TRP A 204 19.12 -24.94 -46.52
C TRP A 204 17.74 -25.09 -47.18
N TYR A 205 16.76 -24.29 -46.75
CA TYR A 205 15.35 -24.40 -47.19
C TYR A 205 15.09 -23.83 -48.59
N LEU A 206 15.69 -22.69 -48.94
CA LEU A 206 15.40 -21.98 -50.20
C LEU A 206 15.85 -22.73 -51.48
N PRO A 207 17.01 -23.42 -51.55
CA PRO A 207 17.45 -24.11 -52.77
C PRO A 207 16.60 -25.32 -53.19
N VAL A 208 15.91 -25.97 -52.25
CA VAL A 208 15.17 -27.22 -52.45
C VAL A 208 13.68 -26.97 -52.77
N GLY A 209 13.31 -25.69 -52.96
CA GLY A 209 11.94 -25.18 -53.07
C GLY A 209 10.86 -26.14 -53.60
N ARG A 210 9.76 -26.24 -52.83
CA ARG A 210 8.48 -26.95 -53.13
C ARG A 210 8.55 -28.45 -53.45
N HIS A 211 9.69 -29.04 -53.79
CA HIS A 211 9.74 -30.39 -54.39
C HIS A 211 10.03 -31.51 -53.38
N GLU A 212 10.65 -31.22 -52.23
CA GLU A 212 10.79 -32.19 -51.14
C GLU A 212 9.62 -32.12 -50.15
N ARG A 213 8.96 -33.27 -49.96
CA ARG A 213 7.85 -33.47 -49.01
C ARG A 213 8.30 -34.10 -47.69
N ASP A 214 9.59 -34.07 -47.38
CA ASP A 214 10.10 -34.65 -46.14
C ASP A 214 9.59 -33.89 -44.90
N TRP A 215 9.42 -34.57 -43.76
CA TRP A 215 8.93 -33.98 -42.52
C TRP A 215 9.86 -32.87 -42.02
N ARG A 216 11.17 -32.98 -42.28
CA ARG A 216 12.19 -31.97 -41.95
C ARG A 216 11.90 -30.63 -42.64
N HIS A 217 11.49 -30.67 -43.92
CA HIS A 217 11.11 -29.50 -44.68
C HIS A 217 9.81 -28.86 -44.15
N HIS A 218 8.85 -29.68 -43.70
CA HIS A 218 7.63 -29.18 -43.06
C HIS A 218 7.92 -28.48 -41.74
N VAL A 219 8.78 -29.06 -40.89
CA VAL A 219 9.20 -28.46 -39.61
C VAL A 219 9.95 -27.16 -39.84
N ALA A 220 10.93 -27.15 -40.76
CA ALA A 220 11.68 -25.94 -41.08
C ALA A 220 10.79 -24.84 -41.65
N ARG A 221 9.86 -25.18 -42.55
CA ARG A 221 8.88 -24.23 -43.10
C ARG A 221 7.98 -23.66 -42.01
N ALA A 222 7.44 -24.50 -41.13
CA ALA A 222 6.58 -24.06 -40.03
C ALA A 222 7.34 -23.13 -39.07
N TRP A 223 8.58 -23.47 -38.74
CA TRP A 223 9.45 -22.68 -37.88
C TRP A 223 9.82 -21.32 -38.51
N LEU A 224 10.28 -21.31 -39.76
CA LEU A 224 10.60 -20.09 -40.51
C LEU A 224 9.37 -19.20 -40.71
N ALA A 225 8.22 -19.78 -41.02
CA ALA A 225 6.96 -19.04 -41.15
C ALA A 225 6.55 -18.41 -39.82
N ASN A 226 6.70 -19.12 -38.69
CA ASN A 226 6.43 -18.57 -37.37
C ASN A 226 7.38 -17.41 -37.03
N ARG A 227 8.69 -17.56 -37.31
CA ARG A 227 9.71 -16.51 -37.10
C ARG A 227 9.39 -15.25 -37.92
N LEU A 228 9.09 -15.43 -39.21
CA LEU A 228 8.76 -14.34 -40.12
C LEU A 228 7.46 -13.65 -39.71
N ARG A 229 6.43 -14.42 -39.29
CA ARG A 229 5.18 -13.89 -38.76
C ARG A 229 5.40 -13.01 -37.53
N ILE A 230 6.14 -13.48 -36.53
CA ILE A 230 6.47 -12.70 -35.33
C ILE A 230 7.23 -11.42 -35.71
N ALA A 231 8.18 -11.51 -36.65
CA ALA A 231 8.92 -10.36 -37.13
C ALA A 231 7.99 -9.31 -37.76
N VAL A 232 7.06 -9.74 -38.62
CA VAL A 232 6.06 -8.87 -39.28
C VAL A 232 5.20 -8.19 -38.22
N ARG A 233 4.69 -8.93 -37.24
CA ARG A 233 3.87 -8.37 -36.15
C ARG A 233 4.60 -7.27 -35.37
N LEU A 234 5.86 -7.52 -34.97
CA LEU A 234 6.67 -6.53 -34.25
C LEU A 234 7.03 -5.32 -35.12
N ARG A 235 7.18 -5.51 -36.44
CA ARG A 235 7.46 -4.42 -37.38
C ARG A 235 6.23 -3.55 -37.63
N GLN A 236 5.05 -4.17 -37.77
CA GLN A 236 3.79 -3.43 -37.86
C GLN A 236 3.51 -2.62 -36.60
N ALA A 237 3.80 -3.17 -35.41
CA ALA A 237 3.74 -2.43 -34.15
C ALA A 237 4.68 -1.22 -34.14
N ARG A 238 5.92 -1.37 -34.66
CA ARG A 238 6.87 -0.24 -34.78
C ARG A 238 6.36 0.88 -35.69
N TYR A 239 5.54 0.56 -36.68
CA TYR A 239 5.07 1.52 -37.70
C TYR A 239 3.69 2.12 -37.41
N SER A 240 2.99 1.69 -36.36
CA SER A 240 1.63 2.16 -36.05
C SER A 240 1.34 2.05 -34.56
N ILE A 241 1.00 3.18 -33.92
CA ILE A 241 0.60 3.24 -32.51
C ILE A 241 -0.63 2.36 -32.23
N PRO A 242 -1.73 2.41 -33.01
CA PRO A 242 -2.86 1.50 -32.80
C PRO A 242 -2.47 0.02 -32.88
N SER A 243 -1.58 -0.32 -33.82
CA SER A 243 -1.06 -1.70 -33.94
C SER A 243 -0.17 -2.08 -32.77
N ALA A 244 0.65 -1.15 -32.26
CA ALA A 244 1.47 -1.35 -31.08
C ALA A 244 0.61 -1.61 -29.84
N LEU A 245 -0.39 -0.76 -29.57
CA LEU A 245 -1.28 -0.89 -28.42
C LEU A 245 -2.04 -2.22 -28.46
N MET A 246 -2.71 -2.52 -29.58
CA MET A 246 -3.51 -3.74 -29.69
C MET A 246 -2.67 -5.01 -29.58
N ARG A 247 -1.47 -5.03 -30.19
CA ARG A 247 -0.56 -6.18 -30.11
C ARG A 247 0.05 -6.33 -28.72
N SER A 248 0.40 -5.22 -28.05
CA SER A 248 0.88 -5.24 -26.68
C SER A 248 -0.20 -5.77 -25.73
N LEU A 249 -1.45 -5.33 -25.87
CA LEU A 249 -2.57 -5.89 -25.10
C LEU A 249 -2.75 -7.39 -25.36
N ALA A 250 -2.78 -7.81 -26.62
CA ALA A 250 -2.94 -9.21 -26.97
C ALA A 250 -1.83 -10.13 -26.42
N MET A 251 -0.59 -9.64 -26.37
CA MET A 251 0.54 -10.39 -25.78
C MET A 251 0.57 -10.30 -24.25
N GLY A 252 0.16 -9.15 -23.71
CA GLY A 252 0.30 -8.81 -22.31
C GLY A 252 -0.84 -9.31 -21.43
N LEU A 253 -2.09 -9.28 -21.89
CA LEU A 253 -3.26 -9.64 -21.08
C LEU A 253 -3.19 -11.06 -20.51
N PRO A 254 -2.78 -12.10 -21.27
CA PRO A 254 -2.61 -13.43 -20.69
C PRO A 254 -1.52 -13.47 -19.60
N VAL A 255 -0.42 -12.72 -19.79
CA VAL A 255 0.67 -12.65 -18.82
C VAL A 255 0.22 -11.90 -17.56
N ALA A 256 -0.45 -10.76 -17.73
CA ALA A 256 -1.01 -9.99 -16.63
C ALA A 256 -2.00 -10.83 -15.81
N ALA A 257 -2.90 -11.55 -16.47
CA ALA A 257 -3.84 -12.44 -15.80
C ALA A 257 -3.16 -13.60 -15.05
N ILE A 258 -2.13 -14.22 -15.63
CA ILE A 258 -1.36 -15.27 -14.95
C ILE A 258 -0.63 -14.70 -13.73
N VAL A 259 -0.01 -13.53 -13.86
CA VAL A 259 0.69 -12.87 -12.74
C VAL A 259 -0.33 -12.50 -11.67
N ALA A 260 -1.40 -11.79 -11.99
CA ALA A 260 -2.46 -11.43 -11.03
C ALA A 260 -3.03 -12.66 -10.29
N ALA A 261 -3.25 -13.76 -11.00
CA ALA A 261 -3.75 -15.01 -10.40
C ALA A 261 -2.72 -15.74 -9.51
N SER A 262 -1.41 -15.50 -9.70
CA SER A 262 -0.34 -16.18 -8.96
C SER A 262 0.33 -15.32 -7.88
N VAL A 263 0.17 -14.00 -7.94
CA VAL A 263 0.71 -13.05 -6.97
C VAL A 263 0.26 -13.32 -5.52
N PRO A 264 -1.01 -13.66 -5.23
CA PRO A 264 -1.42 -14.08 -3.89
C PRO A 264 -0.66 -15.32 -3.40
N VAL A 265 -0.38 -16.28 -4.30
CA VAL A 265 0.41 -17.49 -3.99
C VAL A 265 1.85 -17.12 -3.62
N TRP A 266 2.35 -15.97 -4.08
CA TRP A 266 3.69 -15.47 -3.78
C TRP A 266 3.73 -14.58 -2.54
N GLY A 267 2.60 -14.35 -1.85
CA GLY A 267 2.53 -13.49 -0.66
C GLY A 267 2.92 -12.05 -0.99
N MET A 268 2.30 -11.49 -2.04
CA MET A 268 2.40 -10.08 -2.45
C MET A 268 1.00 -9.57 -2.84
N SER A 269 -0.01 -9.87 -2.01
CA SER A 269 -1.44 -9.71 -2.31
C SER A 269 -1.81 -8.29 -2.76
N TRP A 270 -1.15 -7.26 -2.26
CA TRP A 270 -1.56 -5.86 -2.46
C TRP A 270 -0.97 -5.18 -3.70
N PHE A 271 0.20 -5.60 -4.20
CA PHE A 271 0.99 -4.80 -5.15
C PHE A 271 0.51 -4.84 -6.61
N PHE A 272 -0.12 -5.95 -7.03
CA PHE A 272 -0.65 -6.12 -8.39
C PHE A 272 -2.17 -6.20 -8.43
N ASP A 273 -2.83 -5.67 -7.40
CA ASP A 273 -4.28 -5.55 -7.39
C ASP A 273 -4.70 -4.20 -7.99
N THR A 274 -5.21 -4.22 -9.22
CA THR A 274 -5.70 -3.03 -9.91
C THR A 274 -6.98 -2.49 -9.28
N GLU A 275 -7.63 -3.27 -8.42
CA GLU A 275 -8.76 -2.85 -7.58
C GLU A 275 -8.29 -1.79 -6.56
N ASN A 276 -7.03 -1.86 -6.08
CA ASN A 276 -6.45 -0.83 -5.21
C ASN A 276 -6.25 0.52 -5.90
N TRP A 277 -6.14 0.55 -7.23
CA TRP A 277 -6.04 1.82 -7.96
C TRP A 277 -7.41 2.50 -8.05
N ALA A 278 -8.46 1.69 -8.16
CA ALA A 278 -9.83 2.17 -8.11
C ALA A 278 -10.19 2.70 -6.72
N SER A 279 -9.77 2.02 -5.65
CA SER A 279 -9.93 2.54 -4.29
C SER A 279 -9.15 3.84 -4.09
N GLY A 280 -7.95 3.98 -4.64
CA GLY A 280 -7.17 5.23 -4.58
C GLY A 280 -7.93 6.49 -5.03
N ILE A 281 -8.78 6.39 -6.06
CA ILE A 281 -9.62 7.52 -6.51
C ILE A 281 -10.68 7.88 -5.46
N TRP A 282 -11.33 6.88 -4.88
CA TRP A 282 -12.31 7.06 -3.82
C TRP A 282 -11.68 7.61 -2.54
N ASN A 283 -10.49 7.12 -2.21
CA ASN A 283 -9.70 7.59 -1.08
C ASN A 283 -9.39 9.09 -1.24
N SER A 284 -8.86 9.51 -2.40
CA SER A 284 -8.62 10.94 -2.68
C SER A 284 -9.90 11.79 -2.69
N TRP A 285 -11.04 11.21 -3.09
CA TRP A 285 -12.32 11.91 -3.04
C TRP A 285 -12.82 12.09 -1.59
N ALA A 286 -12.67 11.06 -0.75
CA ALA A 286 -12.98 11.11 0.67
C ALA A 286 -12.03 12.07 1.42
N GLU A 287 -10.74 12.07 1.12
CA GLU A 287 -9.73 12.99 1.66
C GLU A 287 -10.15 14.45 1.50
N ALA A 288 -10.64 14.81 0.32
CA ALA A 288 -11.06 16.18 0.01
C ALA A 288 -12.37 16.61 0.71
N ARG A 289 -13.11 15.68 1.33
CA ARG A 289 -14.46 15.93 1.86
C ARG A 289 -14.64 15.61 3.33
N THR A 290 -13.79 14.77 3.91
CA THR A 290 -13.89 14.28 5.29
C THR A 290 -14.22 15.39 6.29
N ASP A 291 -13.51 16.51 6.25
CA ASP A 291 -13.76 17.64 7.16
C ASP A 291 -15.13 18.29 6.98
N LYS A 292 -15.56 18.49 5.72
CA LYS A 292 -16.89 19.06 5.43
C LYS A 292 -18.00 18.11 5.86
N TRP A 293 -17.78 16.81 5.70
CA TRP A 293 -18.70 15.79 6.14
C TRP A 293 -18.85 15.79 7.65
N ARG A 294 -17.73 15.71 8.36
CA ARG A 294 -17.67 15.71 9.82
C ARG A 294 -18.26 16.99 10.39
N GLU A 295 -17.90 18.16 9.88
CA GLU A 295 -18.47 19.45 10.30
C GLU A 295 -20.01 19.46 10.16
N ALA A 296 -20.54 19.00 9.01
CA ALA A 296 -21.99 18.92 8.80
C ALA A 296 -22.68 17.92 9.74
N MET A 297 -22.03 16.77 10.01
CA MET A 297 -22.51 15.77 10.96
C MET A 297 -22.58 16.38 12.37
N VAL A 298 -21.47 16.94 12.86
CA VAL A 298 -21.32 17.51 14.21
C VAL A 298 -22.34 18.62 14.45
N HIS A 299 -22.51 19.55 13.51
CA HIS A 299 -23.51 20.61 13.64
C HIS A 299 -24.94 20.09 13.79
N THR A 300 -25.26 18.94 13.18
CA THR A 300 -26.61 18.37 13.23
C THR A 300 -26.90 17.68 14.56
N VAL A 301 -25.90 17.08 15.20
CA VAL A 301 -26.07 16.31 16.45
C VAL A 301 -25.64 17.05 17.70
N THR A 302 -25.06 18.25 17.55
CA THR A 302 -24.78 19.16 18.66
C THR A 302 -26.10 19.83 19.09
N PRO A 303 -26.65 19.52 20.27
CA PRO A 303 -27.83 20.19 20.82
C PRO A 303 -27.46 21.61 21.28
N ASP A 304 -28.48 22.44 21.54
CA ASP A 304 -28.27 23.75 22.16
C ASP A 304 -27.45 23.61 23.45
N ALA A 305 -26.47 24.50 23.66
CA ALA A 305 -25.54 24.44 24.79
C ALA A 305 -26.23 24.46 26.17
N ALA A 306 -27.46 24.98 26.25
CA ALA A 306 -28.27 24.96 27.47
C ALA A 306 -28.87 23.57 27.79
N ALA A 307 -28.98 22.67 26.81
CA ALA A 307 -29.60 21.36 26.94
C ALA A 307 -28.61 20.24 27.30
N SER A 308 -27.35 20.33 26.85
CA SER A 308 -26.29 19.40 27.25
C SER A 308 -24.92 20.09 27.24
N PRO A 309 -24.27 20.29 28.41
CA PRO A 309 -22.97 20.95 28.51
C PRO A 309 -21.80 20.10 27.98
N SER A 310 -22.03 18.80 27.73
CA SER A 310 -21.07 17.89 27.10
C SER A 310 -21.82 16.97 26.12
N PRO A 311 -22.06 17.43 24.89
CA PRO A 311 -22.96 16.77 23.95
C PRO A 311 -22.41 15.48 23.33
N PHE A 312 -21.11 15.22 23.51
CA PHE A 312 -20.39 14.03 23.04
C PHE A 312 -19.75 13.26 24.20
N ALA A 313 -20.21 13.44 25.44
CA ALA A 313 -19.78 12.61 26.56
C ALA A 313 -20.34 11.19 26.45
N VAL A 314 -19.49 10.20 26.72
CA VAL A 314 -19.90 8.82 27.03
C VAL A 314 -19.75 8.57 28.52
N VAL A 315 -20.67 7.79 29.09
CA VAL A 315 -20.74 7.54 30.54
C VAL A 315 -20.83 6.03 30.81
N PRO A 316 -19.73 5.28 30.65
CA PRO A 316 -19.72 3.88 31.06
C PRO A 316 -19.90 3.77 32.59
N PRO A 317 -20.50 2.68 33.08
CA PRO A 317 -20.75 2.50 34.51
C PRO A 317 -19.44 2.23 35.28
N GLY A 318 -19.43 2.58 36.57
CA GLY A 318 -18.37 2.16 37.49
C GLY A 318 -17.04 2.93 37.39
N LEU A 319 -17.09 4.21 37.03
CA LEU A 319 -15.92 5.12 36.96
C LEU A 319 -15.57 5.81 38.29
N SER A 320 -16.22 5.42 39.39
CA SER A 320 -15.91 5.93 40.73
C SER A 320 -14.79 5.12 41.36
N GLY A 321 -13.67 5.77 41.69
CA GLY A 321 -12.50 5.10 42.26
C GLY A 321 -11.56 4.54 41.19
N ASP A 322 -10.89 3.43 41.51
CA ASP A 322 -9.98 2.76 40.59
C ASP A 322 -10.75 1.93 39.57
N PHE A 323 -10.35 1.99 38.31
CA PHE A 323 -10.96 1.23 37.23
C PHE A 323 -9.95 0.95 36.13
N ALA A 324 -10.29 0.02 35.23
CA ALA A 324 -9.51 -0.28 34.04
C ALA A 324 -10.36 -0.16 32.77
N PHE A 325 -9.69 -0.01 31.64
CA PHE A 325 -10.29 -0.12 30.32
C PHE A 325 -9.28 -0.64 29.31
N ILE A 326 -9.76 -1.13 28.17
CA ILE A 326 -8.90 -1.66 27.11
C ILE A 326 -8.82 -0.64 25.97
N VAL A 327 -7.64 -0.49 25.36
CA VAL A 327 -7.44 0.24 24.12
C VAL A 327 -6.80 -0.67 23.08
N ILE A 328 -7.37 -0.74 21.89
CA ILE A 328 -6.90 -1.58 20.78
C ILE A 328 -7.10 -0.85 19.44
N GLY A 329 -6.08 -0.68 18.61
CA GLY A 329 -6.20 -0.02 17.29
C GLY A 329 -6.17 -1.03 16.15
N ASP A 330 -6.65 -0.62 14.97
CA ASP A 330 -6.37 -1.27 13.69
C ASP A 330 -6.73 -2.76 13.71
N THR A 331 -7.95 -3.05 14.17
CA THR A 331 -8.36 -4.44 14.41
C THR A 331 -8.81 -5.17 13.15
N GLY A 332 -9.32 -4.43 12.17
CA GLY A 332 -10.36 -4.89 11.26
C GLY A 332 -9.97 -5.78 10.08
N GLU A 333 -9.03 -6.72 10.20
CA GLU A 333 -8.58 -7.57 9.07
C GLU A 333 -9.53 -8.76 8.81
N GLY A 334 -10.06 -9.37 9.86
CA GLY A 334 -11.00 -10.51 9.78
C GLY A 334 -10.37 -11.88 9.62
N ASP A 335 -9.06 -12.01 9.78
CA ASP A 335 -8.33 -13.25 9.56
C ASP A 335 -7.55 -13.73 10.80
N ALA A 336 -6.58 -14.62 10.59
CA ALA A 336 -5.84 -15.28 11.66
C ALA A 336 -5.03 -14.30 12.54
N SER A 337 -4.55 -13.17 12.00
CA SER A 337 -3.80 -12.16 12.76
C SER A 337 -4.69 -11.53 13.84
N GLN A 338 -5.88 -11.07 13.47
CA GLN A 338 -6.87 -10.52 14.39
C GLN A 338 -7.36 -11.56 15.39
N HIS A 339 -7.70 -12.77 14.91
CA HIS A 339 -8.20 -13.83 15.78
C HIS A 339 -7.16 -14.33 16.80
N ALA A 340 -5.86 -14.16 16.54
CA ALA A 340 -4.79 -14.55 17.46
C ALA A 340 -4.83 -13.80 18.80
N LEU A 341 -5.37 -12.57 18.84
CA LEU A 341 -5.52 -11.80 20.08
C LEU A 341 -6.79 -12.11 20.87
N ARG A 342 -7.80 -12.72 20.24
CA ARG A 342 -9.16 -12.83 20.77
C ARG A 342 -9.21 -13.40 22.18
N ASP A 343 -8.50 -14.48 22.46
CA ASP A 343 -8.55 -15.13 23.76
C ASP A 343 -7.95 -14.25 24.87
N GLN A 344 -6.88 -13.52 24.58
CA GLN A 344 -6.28 -12.57 25.52
C GLN A 344 -7.19 -11.37 25.75
N LEU A 345 -7.77 -10.85 24.67
CA LEU A 345 -8.72 -9.74 24.74
C LEU A 345 -9.92 -10.08 25.63
N LEU A 346 -10.53 -11.25 25.43
CA LEU A 346 -11.66 -11.71 26.22
C LEU A 346 -11.29 -11.95 27.68
N ALA A 347 -10.12 -12.54 27.94
CA ALA A 347 -9.64 -12.78 29.31
C ALA A 347 -9.48 -11.47 30.10
N VAL A 348 -8.90 -10.43 29.49
CA VAL A 348 -8.74 -9.12 30.13
C VAL A 348 -10.08 -8.39 30.22
N ALA A 349 -10.94 -8.49 29.21
CA ALA A 349 -12.26 -7.85 29.21
C ALA A 349 -13.19 -8.41 30.29
N ASP A 350 -12.96 -9.64 30.76
CA ASP A 350 -13.74 -10.29 31.82
C ASP A 350 -13.31 -9.84 33.23
N HIS A 351 -12.19 -9.10 33.36
CA HIS A 351 -11.80 -8.54 34.66
C HIS A 351 -12.91 -7.62 35.23
N ASP A 352 -13.16 -7.75 36.54
CA ASP A 352 -14.25 -7.04 37.22
C ASP A 352 -14.07 -5.51 37.24
N ASP A 353 -12.84 -5.04 37.22
CA ASP A 353 -12.46 -3.62 37.21
C ASP A 353 -12.42 -3.01 35.81
N VAL A 354 -12.40 -3.83 34.74
CA VAL A 354 -12.53 -3.35 33.36
C VAL A 354 -13.96 -2.88 33.10
N ARG A 355 -14.10 -1.60 32.73
CA ARG A 355 -15.39 -0.92 32.57
C ARG A 355 -15.84 -0.78 31.14
N PHE A 356 -14.92 -0.60 30.20
CA PHE A 356 -15.19 -0.38 28.78
C PHE A 356 -13.97 -0.71 27.93
N LEU A 357 -14.17 -0.71 26.61
CA LEU A 357 -13.13 -0.85 25.60
C LEU A 357 -13.21 0.31 24.61
N VAL A 358 -12.06 0.77 24.12
CA VAL A 358 -11.94 1.79 23.08
C VAL A 358 -11.14 1.24 21.91
N ILE A 359 -11.71 1.32 20.70
CA ILE A 359 -10.99 1.07 19.46
C ILE A 359 -10.37 2.40 18.99
N SER A 360 -9.03 2.45 18.86
CA SER A 360 -8.30 3.70 18.64
C SER A 360 -8.11 4.13 17.18
N SER A 361 -8.51 3.33 16.20
CA SER A 361 -8.56 3.65 14.75
C SER A 361 -8.99 2.39 13.97
N ASP A 362 -9.28 2.57 12.68
CA ASP A 362 -9.44 1.53 11.66
C ASP A 362 -10.15 0.27 12.15
N VAL A 363 -11.46 0.44 12.39
CA VAL A 363 -12.30 -0.64 12.91
C VAL A 363 -12.39 -1.78 11.89
N VAL A 364 -12.46 -1.46 10.60
CA VAL A 364 -12.68 -2.42 9.50
C VAL A 364 -11.88 -2.06 8.25
N TYR A 365 -11.01 -2.97 7.80
CA TYR A 365 -10.34 -2.90 6.49
C TYR A 365 -11.20 -3.53 5.39
N PRO A 366 -11.02 -3.16 4.10
CA PRO A 366 -10.10 -2.13 3.62
C PRO A 366 -10.71 -0.72 3.57
N ASN A 367 -12.03 -0.55 3.70
CA ASN A 367 -12.68 0.73 3.43
C ASN A 367 -13.87 1.06 4.37
N GLY A 368 -14.00 0.36 5.50
CA GLY A 368 -15.07 0.63 6.46
C GLY A 368 -16.48 0.26 5.98
N SER A 369 -16.64 -0.62 4.99
CA SER A 369 -17.96 -0.99 4.47
C SER A 369 -18.73 -1.92 5.40
N MET A 370 -20.06 -1.75 5.48
CA MET A 370 -20.94 -2.56 6.34
C MET A 370 -20.85 -4.07 6.07
N ASN A 371 -20.58 -4.47 4.82
CA ASN A 371 -20.47 -5.89 4.45
C ASN A 371 -19.33 -6.61 5.18
N ASP A 372 -18.31 -5.88 5.62
CA ASP A 372 -17.15 -6.43 6.30
C ASP A 372 -17.32 -6.46 7.84
N TYR A 373 -18.26 -5.70 8.40
CA TYR A 373 -18.40 -5.56 9.86
C TYR A 373 -18.67 -6.89 10.58
N GLU A 374 -19.45 -7.80 9.98
CA GLU A 374 -19.76 -9.08 10.62
C GLU A 374 -18.51 -9.92 10.85
N ALA A 375 -17.68 -10.10 9.82
CA ALA A 375 -16.47 -10.90 9.89
C ALA A 375 -15.33 -10.20 10.64
N LYS A 376 -15.25 -8.86 10.56
CA LYS A 376 -14.07 -8.08 11.00
C LYS A 376 -14.24 -7.31 12.30
N PHE A 377 -15.48 -7.12 12.77
CA PHE A 377 -15.76 -6.50 14.07
C PHE A 377 -16.63 -7.39 14.96
N TRP A 378 -17.82 -7.79 14.51
CA TRP A 378 -18.77 -8.49 15.37
C TRP A 378 -18.28 -9.89 15.80
N LEU A 379 -17.73 -10.67 14.87
CA LEU A 379 -17.22 -12.01 15.17
C LEU A 379 -15.95 -11.99 16.05
N PRO A 380 -14.93 -11.15 15.80
CA PRO A 380 -13.73 -11.07 16.64
C PRO A 380 -14.03 -10.61 18.08
N PHE A 381 -14.95 -9.65 18.25
CA PHE A 381 -15.35 -9.12 19.56
C PHE A 381 -16.45 -9.93 20.25
N LYS A 382 -16.97 -10.99 19.61
CA LYS A 382 -17.98 -11.87 20.21
C LYS A 382 -17.50 -12.44 21.54
N GLY A 383 -18.16 -12.04 22.62
CA GLY A 383 -17.83 -12.39 24.00
C GLY A 383 -17.54 -11.18 24.88
N VAL A 384 -17.19 -10.03 24.30
CA VAL A 384 -17.02 -8.77 25.04
C VAL A 384 -18.39 -8.29 25.56
N LYS A 385 -18.52 -8.20 26.90
CA LYS A 385 -19.76 -7.77 27.57
C LYS A 385 -19.73 -6.33 28.09
N LYS A 386 -18.60 -5.64 27.92
CA LYS A 386 -18.40 -4.24 28.32
C LYS A 386 -18.76 -3.31 27.15
N PRO A 387 -19.20 -2.06 27.40
CA PRO A 387 -19.36 -1.05 26.36
C PRO A 387 -18.12 -0.91 25.48
N VAL A 388 -18.32 -0.94 24.17
CA VAL A 388 -17.28 -0.72 23.15
C VAL A 388 -17.51 0.63 22.49
N TYR A 389 -16.52 1.50 22.60
CA TYR A 389 -16.43 2.78 21.91
C TYR A 389 -15.37 2.70 20.82
N ALA A 390 -15.44 3.58 19.83
CA ALA A 390 -14.45 3.67 18.77
C ALA A 390 -14.31 5.11 18.28
N ILE A 391 -13.13 5.43 17.75
CA ILE A 391 -12.92 6.55 16.84
C ILE A 391 -12.53 6.00 15.46
N PRO A 392 -12.88 6.69 14.37
CA PRO A 392 -12.52 6.20 13.05
C PRO A 392 -11.05 6.47 12.73
N GLY A 393 -10.45 5.56 11.98
CA GLY A 393 -9.22 5.85 11.24
C GLY A 393 -9.51 6.21 9.78
N ASN A 394 -8.47 6.34 8.97
CA ASN A 394 -8.61 6.69 7.55
C ASN A 394 -9.39 5.62 6.77
N HIS A 395 -9.25 4.34 7.12
CA HIS A 395 -9.94 3.26 6.41
C HIS A 395 -11.46 3.31 6.61
N ASP A 396 -11.92 3.77 7.77
CA ASP A 396 -13.35 3.91 8.06
C ASP A 396 -14.02 5.04 7.24
N TRP A 397 -13.23 6.06 6.86
CA TRP A 397 -13.72 7.23 6.13
C TRP A 397 -13.89 7.00 4.62
N TYR A 398 -13.27 5.97 4.05
CA TYR A 398 -13.30 5.71 2.59
C TYR A 398 -14.70 5.37 2.05
N ASP A 399 -15.59 4.76 2.87
CA ASP A 399 -17.01 4.57 2.54
C ASP A 399 -17.92 5.61 3.24
N ALA A 400 -17.46 6.87 3.30
CA ALA A 400 -18.20 8.01 3.86
C ALA A 400 -18.68 7.83 5.31
N LEU A 401 -17.99 6.97 6.06
CA LEU A 401 -18.19 6.64 7.47
C LEU A 401 -19.55 5.99 7.81
N GLU A 402 -20.29 5.49 6.83
CA GLU A 402 -21.70 5.10 7.06
C GLU A 402 -21.84 3.93 8.04
N ALA A 403 -21.03 2.88 7.90
CA ALA A 403 -21.13 1.70 8.74
C ALA A 403 -20.62 1.94 10.16
N PHE A 404 -19.58 2.75 10.31
CA PHE A 404 -19.11 3.22 11.61
C PHE A 404 -20.22 3.97 12.34
N LEU A 405 -20.87 4.93 11.67
CA LEU A 405 -21.98 5.70 12.25
C LEU A 405 -23.13 4.79 12.68
N ALA A 406 -23.54 3.84 11.85
CA ALA A 406 -24.60 2.88 12.20
C ALA A 406 -24.23 1.96 13.38
N THR A 407 -22.94 1.64 13.54
CA THR A 407 -22.45 0.70 14.55
C THR A 407 -22.21 1.34 15.91
N PHE A 408 -21.59 2.52 15.97
CA PHE A 408 -21.15 3.11 17.24
C PHE A 408 -22.05 4.22 17.77
N LEU A 409 -22.80 4.90 16.91
CA LEU A 409 -23.67 5.98 17.36
C LEU A 409 -25.05 5.47 17.78
N GLU A 410 -25.71 6.26 18.63
CA GLU A 410 -27.15 6.16 18.88
C GLU A 410 -27.91 6.21 17.54
N ALA A 411 -28.98 5.41 17.39
CA ALA A 411 -29.67 5.25 16.11
C ALA A 411 -30.17 6.59 15.51
N ASP A 412 -30.66 7.51 16.34
CA ASP A 412 -31.12 8.83 15.89
C ASP A 412 -29.95 9.73 15.48
N ALA A 413 -28.83 9.67 16.20
CA ALA A 413 -27.61 10.39 15.85
C ALA A 413 -27.00 9.85 14.54
N ALA A 414 -26.93 8.53 14.38
CA ALA A 414 -26.46 7.86 13.16
C ALA A 414 -27.29 8.29 11.94
N ARG A 415 -28.62 8.29 12.08
CA ARG A 415 -29.54 8.74 11.03
C ARG A 415 -29.30 10.21 10.67
N ALA A 416 -29.24 11.08 11.67
CA ALA A 416 -29.11 12.52 11.47
C ALA A 416 -27.75 12.89 10.83
N THR A 417 -26.66 12.29 11.30
CA THR A 417 -25.31 12.47 10.74
C THR A 417 -25.21 12.00 9.29
N MET A 418 -25.67 10.79 8.96
CA MET A 418 -25.66 10.28 7.58
C MET A 418 -26.50 11.16 6.63
N GLN A 419 -27.66 11.65 7.08
CA GLN A 419 -28.48 12.59 6.30
C GLN A 419 -27.80 13.96 6.12
N ALA A 420 -27.08 14.46 7.13
CA ALA A 420 -26.34 15.71 7.03
C ALA A 420 -25.18 15.59 6.04
N ARG A 421 -24.40 14.52 6.13
CA ARG A 421 -23.30 14.24 5.20
C ARG A 421 -23.79 14.06 3.76
N ALA A 422 -24.85 13.27 3.54
CA ALA A 422 -25.44 13.12 2.21
C ALA A 422 -25.94 14.45 1.61
N ARG A 423 -26.43 15.39 2.44
CA ARG A 423 -26.79 16.75 2.01
C ARG A 423 -25.56 17.60 1.67
N ALA A 424 -24.48 17.49 2.44
CA ALA A 424 -23.21 18.18 2.16
C ALA A 424 -22.62 17.77 0.80
N ASP A 425 -22.90 16.55 0.34
CA ASP A 425 -22.51 16.03 -0.97
C ASP A 425 -23.48 16.37 -2.11
N LEU A 426 -24.47 17.23 -1.89
CA LEU A 426 -25.55 17.51 -2.86
C LEU A 426 -26.31 16.24 -3.29
N LYS A 427 -26.30 15.20 -2.45
CA LYS A 427 -26.86 13.86 -2.74
C LYS A 427 -26.30 13.23 -4.02
N LEU A 428 -25.03 13.51 -4.34
CA LEU A 428 -24.31 12.88 -5.46
C LEU A 428 -23.85 11.45 -5.16
N THR A 429 -23.85 11.05 -3.90
CA THR A 429 -23.53 9.70 -3.44
C THR A 429 -24.75 8.78 -3.51
N SER A 430 -24.55 7.47 -3.45
CA SER A 430 -25.64 6.48 -3.42
C SER A 430 -26.39 6.39 -2.09
N THR A 431 -26.09 7.29 -1.14
CA THR A 431 -26.76 7.37 0.15
C THR A 431 -28.19 7.90 0.03
N THR A 432 -29.14 6.98 0.09
CA THR A 432 -30.57 7.27 0.17
C THR A 432 -31.09 7.08 1.60
N SER A 433 -32.27 7.64 1.92
CA SER A 433 -32.90 7.40 3.23
C SER A 433 -33.11 5.91 3.50
N SER A 434 -33.51 5.13 2.50
CA SER A 434 -33.68 3.68 2.63
C SER A 434 -32.37 2.94 2.89
N ARG A 435 -31.25 3.40 2.30
CA ARG A 435 -29.92 2.85 2.60
C ARG A 435 -29.51 3.13 4.04
N ILE A 436 -29.72 4.37 4.51
CA ILE A 436 -29.47 4.76 5.91
C ILE A 436 -30.27 3.88 6.87
N ASP A 437 -31.56 3.68 6.60
CA ASP A 437 -32.43 2.78 7.38
C ASP A 437 -31.93 1.33 7.40
N GLY A 438 -31.51 0.83 6.22
CA GLY A 438 -30.94 -0.51 6.08
C GLY A 438 -29.68 -0.70 6.92
N LEU A 439 -28.74 0.25 6.86
CA LEU A 439 -27.50 0.19 7.63
C LEU A 439 -27.74 0.19 9.14
N ILE A 440 -28.62 1.07 9.64
CA ILE A 440 -28.96 1.13 11.07
C ILE A 440 -29.64 -0.15 11.52
N SER A 441 -30.56 -0.69 10.71
CA SER A 441 -31.25 -1.94 11.01
C SER A 441 -30.30 -3.13 11.03
N GLU A 442 -29.34 -3.17 10.10
CA GLU A 442 -28.34 -4.21 10.01
C GLU A 442 -27.37 -4.18 11.19
N ALA A 443 -26.86 -3.00 11.56
CA ALA A 443 -26.05 -2.84 12.75
C ALA A 443 -26.81 -3.24 14.03
N ALA A 444 -28.11 -2.94 14.12
CA ALA A 444 -28.95 -3.38 15.23
C ALA A 444 -29.15 -4.90 15.26
N ARG A 445 -29.35 -5.54 14.11
CA ARG A 445 -29.43 -7.00 13.97
C ARG A 445 -28.15 -7.67 14.44
N LEU A 446 -26.99 -7.21 13.94
CA LEU A 446 -25.68 -7.74 14.31
C LEU A 446 -25.38 -7.53 15.80
N ARG A 447 -25.72 -6.35 16.35
CA ARG A 447 -25.58 -6.08 17.79
C ARG A 447 -26.35 -7.08 18.66
N LEU A 448 -27.57 -7.43 18.24
CA LEU A 448 -28.40 -8.42 18.94
C LEU A 448 -27.79 -9.83 18.82
N GLU A 449 -27.38 -10.23 17.62
CA GLU A 449 -26.87 -11.58 17.32
C GLU A 449 -25.54 -11.87 18.03
N TYR A 450 -24.63 -10.89 18.06
CA TYR A 450 -23.28 -11.05 18.61
C TYR A 450 -23.16 -10.59 20.06
N GLU A 451 -24.18 -9.89 20.58
CA GLU A 451 -24.25 -9.36 21.95
C GLU A 451 -23.05 -8.50 22.35
N VAL A 452 -22.46 -7.76 21.39
CA VAL A 452 -21.37 -6.81 21.64
C VAL A 452 -21.98 -5.43 21.90
N PRO A 453 -21.81 -4.82 23.09
CA PRO A 453 -22.48 -3.56 23.40
C PRO A 453 -21.84 -2.37 22.68
N THR A 454 -22.55 -1.81 21.69
CA THR A 454 -22.20 -0.58 20.95
C THR A 454 -23.42 0.33 20.79
N GLY A 455 -23.27 1.48 20.12
CA GLY A 455 -24.39 2.40 19.84
C GLY A 455 -24.61 3.47 20.92
N PHE A 456 -23.53 3.86 21.61
CA PHE A 456 -23.55 4.78 22.76
C PHE A 456 -22.99 6.17 22.45
N GLN A 457 -22.42 6.37 21.26
CA GLN A 457 -21.82 7.64 20.87
C GLN A 457 -22.84 8.56 20.20
N ARG A 458 -22.58 9.86 20.21
CA ARG A 458 -23.37 10.84 19.43
C ARG A 458 -22.61 11.38 18.21
N GLY A 459 -21.31 11.12 18.14
CA GLY A 459 -20.42 11.52 17.04
C GLY A 459 -19.26 10.55 16.85
N PRO A 460 -18.39 10.81 15.85
CA PRO A 460 -17.21 9.98 15.58
C PRO A 460 -16.08 10.16 16.59
N PHE A 461 -16.17 11.20 17.42
CA PHE A 461 -15.30 11.49 18.55
C PHE A 461 -16.13 11.57 19.83
N PHE A 462 -15.48 11.47 20.99
CA PHE A 462 -16.15 11.55 22.28
C PHE A 462 -15.21 11.96 23.41
N GLU A 463 -15.80 12.36 24.54
CA GLU A 463 -15.07 12.55 25.79
C GLU A 463 -15.65 11.65 26.89
N LEU A 464 -14.82 11.36 27.89
CA LEU A 464 -15.23 10.75 29.14
C LEU A 464 -14.61 11.55 30.28
N GLN A 465 -15.44 11.97 31.22
CA GLN A 465 -15.06 12.83 32.33
C GLN A 465 -15.33 12.11 33.65
N ALA A 466 -14.28 11.57 34.27
CA ALA A 466 -14.32 11.06 35.66
C ALA A 466 -13.84 12.16 36.63
N ASP A 467 -13.76 11.85 37.92
CA ASP A 467 -13.39 12.82 38.97
C ASP A 467 -11.95 13.34 38.79
N ARG A 468 -10.97 12.43 38.75
CA ARG A 468 -9.53 12.74 38.62
C ARG A 468 -8.93 12.36 37.27
N PHE A 469 -9.74 11.86 36.35
CA PHE A 469 -9.31 11.37 35.03
C PHE A 469 -10.24 11.87 33.93
N ALA A 470 -9.66 12.20 32.79
CA ALA A 470 -10.39 12.51 31.56
C ALA A 470 -9.77 11.75 30.37
N LEU A 471 -10.64 11.29 29.48
CA LEU A 471 -10.27 10.73 28.21
C LEU A 471 -10.93 11.56 27.10
N VAL A 472 -10.15 11.99 26.11
CA VAL A 472 -10.65 12.61 24.87
C VAL A 472 -10.24 11.75 23.70
N ALA A 473 -11.21 11.27 22.92
CA ALA A 473 -10.97 10.47 21.73
C ALA A 473 -11.31 11.32 20.50
N ILE A 474 -10.33 11.53 19.63
CA ILE A 474 -10.32 12.59 18.61
C ILE A 474 -10.24 11.95 17.23
N ASP A 475 -11.15 12.35 16.35
CA ASP A 475 -11.14 11.96 14.96
C ASP A 475 -10.12 12.82 14.21
N THR A 476 -9.17 12.17 13.54
CA THR A 476 -8.15 12.87 12.75
C THR A 476 -8.46 12.87 11.25
N GLY A 477 -9.58 12.27 10.85
CA GLY A 477 -9.97 12.08 9.45
C GLY A 477 -8.95 11.25 8.68
N ILE A 478 -8.84 11.51 7.37
CA ILE A 478 -7.82 10.88 6.51
C ILE A 478 -6.54 11.74 6.43
N VAL A 479 -6.68 13.07 6.50
CA VAL A 479 -5.59 14.02 6.22
C VAL A 479 -4.98 14.65 7.48
N LYS A 480 -5.19 14.02 8.66
CA LYS A 480 -4.62 14.45 9.95
C LYS A 480 -5.02 15.87 10.35
N ARG A 481 -6.28 16.24 10.09
CA ARG A 481 -6.83 17.59 10.35
C ARG A 481 -8.11 17.52 11.15
N LEU A 482 -8.37 18.57 11.95
CA LEU A 482 -9.64 18.79 12.63
C LEU A 482 -10.40 19.91 11.93
N ASP A 483 -11.67 19.68 11.62
CA ASP A 483 -12.57 20.73 11.19
C ASP A 483 -12.88 21.72 12.35
N PRO A 484 -13.42 22.91 12.06
CA PRO A 484 -13.70 23.91 13.08
C PRO A 484 -14.66 23.45 14.19
N ALA A 485 -15.62 22.58 13.87
CA ALA A 485 -16.62 22.13 14.85
C ALA A 485 -16.01 21.13 15.85
N GLU A 486 -15.25 20.14 15.38
CA GLU A 486 -14.52 19.24 16.29
C GLU A 486 -13.45 20.00 17.08
N ARG A 487 -12.73 20.94 16.46
CA ARG A 487 -11.74 21.77 17.16
C ARG A 487 -12.36 22.55 18.32
N ALA A 488 -13.53 23.16 18.11
CA ALA A 488 -14.24 23.90 19.14
C ALA A 488 -14.74 22.98 20.28
N TRP A 489 -15.21 21.79 19.93
CA TRP A 489 -15.58 20.76 20.89
C TRP A 489 -14.37 20.32 21.73
N LEU A 490 -13.24 20.02 21.08
CA LEU A 490 -12.02 19.54 21.72
C LEU A 490 -11.49 20.55 22.73
N ASP A 491 -11.43 21.82 22.37
CA ASP A 491 -11.02 22.88 23.30
C ASP A 491 -11.93 22.93 24.53
N SER A 492 -13.24 22.84 24.32
CA SER A 492 -14.22 22.78 25.42
C SER A 492 -14.09 21.53 26.30
N ALA A 493 -13.77 20.37 25.70
CA ALA A 493 -13.57 19.10 26.41
C ALA A 493 -12.29 19.13 27.26
N LEU A 494 -11.21 19.70 26.72
CA LEU A 494 -9.96 19.90 27.43
C LEU A 494 -10.11 20.91 28.58
N GLU A 495 -10.89 21.98 28.38
CA GLU A 495 -11.25 22.92 29.45
C GLU A 495 -12.03 22.24 30.59
N ARG A 496 -12.97 21.33 30.28
CA ARG A 496 -13.65 20.51 31.29
C ARG A 496 -12.72 19.53 32.00
N ALA A 497 -11.66 19.07 31.31
CA ALA A 497 -10.64 18.19 31.86
C ALA A 497 -9.59 18.92 32.71
N ARG A 498 -9.65 20.26 32.80
CA ARG A 498 -8.69 21.07 33.54
C ARG A 498 -8.52 20.57 34.98
N GLY A 499 -7.28 20.26 35.36
CA GLY A 499 -6.92 19.76 36.69
C GLY A 499 -7.06 18.25 36.88
N LYS A 500 -7.45 17.50 35.84
CA LYS A 500 -7.49 16.03 35.84
C LYS A 500 -6.26 15.47 35.14
N PHE A 501 -6.00 14.18 35.34
CA PHE A 501 -5.12 13.44 34.45
C PHE A 501 -5.84 13.24 33.11
N THR A 502 -5.30 13.81 32.03
CA THR A 502 -5.91 13.74 30.70
C THR A 502 -5.13 12.81 29.79
N MET A 503 -5.84 11.82 29.23
CA MET A 503 -5.38 10.97 28.14
C MET A 503 -6.10 11.37 26.85
N ALA A 504 -5.36 11.42 25.73
CA ALA A 504 -5.91 11.60 24.40
C ALA A 504 -5.74 10.33 23.56
N ILE A 505 -6.78 9.94 22.83
CA ILE A 505 -6.74 8.90 21.80
C ILE A 505 -6.94 9.56 20.43
N LEU A 506 -6.10 9.23 19.45
CA LEU A 506 -6.09 9.80 18.09
C LEU A 506 -6.16 8.68 17.05
N GLY A 507 -6.70 8.98 15.87
CA GLY A 507 -6.63 8.06 14.74
C GLY A 507 -5.20 7.86 14.23
N HIS A 508 -4.41 8.95 14.15
CA HIS A 508 -3.01 8.92 13.69
C HIS A 508 -2.01 9.28 14.81
N PRO A 509 -0.83 8.64 14.85
CA PRO A 509 0.19 8.91 15.85
C PRO A 509 1.03 10.15 15.49
N PHE A 510 1.50 10.90 16.50
CA PHE A 510 2.47 11.98 16.29
C PHE A 510 3.89 11.46 16.05
N TYR A 511 4.20 10.26 16.53
CA TYR A 511 5.48 9.59 16.34
C TYR A 511 5.21 8.17 15.86
N ALA A 512 5.86 7.75 14.78
CA ALA A 512 5.77 6.40 14.23
C ALA A 512 7.04 6.06 13.45
N GLY A 513 7.50 4.81 13.50
CA GLY A 513 8.69 4.36 12.78
C GLY A 513 9.99 5.04 13.22
N GLY A 514 10.02 5.63 14.42
CA GLY A 514 11.12 6.45 14.93
C GLY A 514 11.12 7.90 14.43
N TYR A 515 10.11 8.35 13.68
CA TYR A 515 10.04 9.70 13.09
C TYR A 515 8.90 10.55 13.66
N ASP A 516 9.04 11.88 13.63
CA ASP A 516 7.96 12.82 13.93
C ASP A 516 7.05 12.98 12.71
N GLN A 517 5.79 12.60 12.86
CA GLN A 517 4.77 12.57 11.81
C GLN A 517 4.11 13.93 11.58
N THR A 518 4.51 14.98 12.32
CA THR A 518 3.97 16.33 12.19
C THR A 518 4.70 17.21 11.18
N GLY A 519 5.89 16.81 10.71
CA GLY A 519 6.81 17.67 9.93
C GLY A 519 6.21 18.29 8.67
N ASP A 520 5.32 17.58 7.98
CA ASP A 520 4.68 18.03 6.74
C ASP A 520 3.21 18.46 6.94
N HIS A 521 2.72 18.50 8.18
CA HIS A 521 1.30 18.72 8.51
C HIS A 521 1.12 19.80 9.59
N GLU A 522 1.02 21.07 9.17
CA GLU A 522 0.86 22.21 10.09
C GLU A 522 -0.34 22.07 11.04
N ASP A 523 -1.48 21.60 10.54
CA ASP A 523 -2.68 21.38 11.36
C ASP A 523 -2.49 20.28 12.42
N PHE A 524 -1.74 19.23 12.08
CA PHE A 524 -1.42 18.14 12.99
C PHE A 524 -0.40 18.56 14.04
N ALA A 525 0.60 19.36 13.64
CA ALA A 525 1.52 20.02 14.57
C ALA A 525 0.75 20.93 15.55
N ALA A 526 -0.23 21.70 15.05
CA ALA A 526 -1.07 22.56 15.89
C ALA A 526 -1.93 21.75 16.88
N LEU A 527 -2.43 20.57 16.49
CA LEU A 527 -3.11 19.65 17.40
C LEU A 527 -2.18 19.17 18.52
N LYS A 528 -0.95 18.75 18.19
CA LYS A 528 0.08 18.35 19.18
C LYS A 528 0.31 19.48 20.20
N GLN A 529 0.47 20.71 19.72
CA GLN A 529 0.67 21.88 20.57
C GLN A 529 -0.57 22.21 21.42
N LEU A 530 -1.79 22.02 20.90
CA LEU A 530 -3.02 22.20 21.67
C LEU A 530 -3.10 21.23 22.86
N LEU A 531 -2.80 19.95 22.64
CA LEU A 531 -2.81 18.92 23.68
C LEU A 531 -1.74 19.18 24.75
N ILE A 532 -0.52 19.53 24.33
CA ILE A 532 0.55 19.98 25.24
C ILE A 532 0.13 21.27 25.99
N GLY A 533 -0.57 22.17 25.29
CA GLY A 533 -1.22 23.39 25.78
C GLY A 533 -2.05 23.16 27.04
N HIS A 534 -2.90 22.15 26.96
CA HIS A 534 -3.87 21.77 27.99
C HIS A 534 -3.34 20.75 29.01
N GLY A 535 -2.05 20.36 28.93
CA GLY A 535 -1.41 19.49 29.90
C GLY A 535 -1.79 18.01 29.78
N VAL A 536 -2.15 17.55 28.58
CA VAL A 536 -2.36 16.12 28.28
C VAL A 536 -1.08 15.34 28.61
N SER A 537 -1.23 14.25 29.37
CA SER A 537 -0.08 13.48 29.89
C SER A 537 0.21 12.22 29.07
N VAL A 538 -0.81 11.66 28.44
CA VAL A 538 -0.72 10.46 27.61
C VAL A 538 -1.46 10.69 26.30
N VAL A 539 -0.82 10.33 25.20
CA VAL A 539 -1.41 10.29 23.87
C VAL A 539 -1.23 8.88 23.31
N MET A 540 -2.30 8.27 22.80
CA MET A 540 -2.26 6.96 22.17
C MET A 540 -2.95 7.01 20.82
N ALA A 541 -2.42 6.32 19.81
CA ALA A 541 -3.02 6.28 18.48
C ALA A 541 -2.78 4.93 17.80
N GLY A 542 -3.59 4.61 16.78
CA GLY A 542 -3.37 3.46 15.91
C GLY A 542 -2.66 3.85 14.59
N ASP A 543 -3.20 3.44 13.44
CA ASP A 543 -2.74 3.66 12.04
C ASP A 543 -1.44 2.94 11.68
N THR A 544 -0.44 2.96 12.58
CA THR A 544 0.79 2.19 12.40
C THR A 544 0.65 0.82 13.06
N HIS A 545 0.76 -0.25 12.26
CA HIS A 545 0.46 -1.63 12.66
C HIS A 545 1.56 -2.31 13.51
N ASP A 546 1.92 -1.68 14.62
CA ASP A 546 2.83 -2.19 15.64
C ASP A 546 2.52 -1.54 17.01
N LEU A 547 3.41 -1.77 17.97
CA LEU A 547 3.40 -1.07 19.25
C LEU A 547 4.68 -0.25 19.37
N GLU A 548 4.53 1.03 19.67
CA GLU A 548 5.66 1.92 19.92
C GLU A 548 5.39 2.81 21.14
N TYR A 549 6.48 3.30 21.73
CA TYR A 549 6.49 4.21 22.86
C TYR A 549 7.49 5.33 22.58
N TYR A 550 7.11 6.56 22.93
CA TYR A 550 7.97 7.72 22.92
C TYR A 550 7.69 8.60 24.14
N PHE A 551 8.70 9.32 24.60
CA PHE A 551 8.55 10.30 25.67
C PHE A 551 9.16 11.65 25.31
N ASP A 552 8.33 12.69 25.41
CA ASP A 552 8.78 14.07 25.39
C ASP A 552 8.93 14.59 26.83
N PRO A 553 10.13 15.06 27.19
CA PRO A 553 10.37 15.58 28.53
C PRO A 553 9.50 16.82 28.81
N PRO A 554 9.19 17.08 30.09
CA PRO A 554 8.32 18.19 30.48
C PRO A 554 8.86 19.55 29.96
N PRO A 555 8.01 20.36 29.30
CA PRO A 555 8.27 21.79 29.19
C PRO A 555 8.33 22.42 30.59
N PRO A 556 9.03 23.57 30.78
CA PRO A 556 9.03 24.27 32.06
C PRO A 556 7.60 24.54 32.56
N GLY A 557 7.26 24.00 33.75
CA GLY A 557 5.95 24.18 34.38
C GLY A 557 4.83 23.22 33.92
N ARG A 558 5.12 22.20 33.11
CA ARG A 558 4.13 21.20 32.63
C ARG A 558 4.63 19.75 32.81
N PRO A 559 3.76 18.72 32.79
CA PRO A 559 4.21 17.33 32.75
C PRO A 559 4.87 17.00 31.40
N GLY A 560 5.70 15.96 31.38
CA GLY A 560 6.14 15.33 30.13
C GLY A 560 4.98 14.57 29.51
N VAL A 561 5.08 14.29 28.22
CA VAL A 561 4.00 13.61 27.48
C VAL A 561 4.51 12.26 27.02
N HIS A 562 3.75 11.21 27.35
CA HIS A 562 3.98 9.86 26.87
C HIS A 562 3.14 9.62 25.63
N TYR A 563 3.77 9.16 24.55
CA TYR A 563 3.12 8.83 23.29
C TYR A 563 3.20 7.33 23.06
N PHE A 564 2.09 6.75 22.61
CA PHE A 564 1.97 5.33 22.31
C PHE A 564 1.39 5.13 20.92
N VAL A 565 1.99 4.23 20.15
CA VAL A 565 1.38 3.62 18.97
C VAL A 565 0.81 2.27 19.40
N ASN A 566 -0.43 2.00 19.02
CA ASN A 566 -1.20 0.82 19.41
C ASN A 566 -2.01 0.27 18.23
N GLY A 567 -1.41 0.19 17.04
CA GLY A 567 -2.06 -0.36 15.85
C GLY A 567 -1.80 -1.84 15.61
N GLY A 568 -1.16 -2.53 16.55
CA GLY A 568 -1.01 -3.98 16.49
C GLY A 568 -2.28 -4.79 16.77
N GLY A 569 -3.49 -4.23 16.72
CA GLY A 569 -4.69 -4.91 17.26
C GLY A 569 -5.32 -5.99 16.37
N GLY A 570 -4.96 -6.06 15.10
CA GLY A 570 -5.44 -7.13 14.22
C GLY A 570 -4.98 -7.06 12.78
N ALA A 571 -4.64 -5.87 12.28
CA ALA A 571 -4.09 -5.70 10.94
C ALA A 571 -2.75 -6.43 10.75
N ASP A 572 -2.36 -6.56 9.47
CA ASP A 572 -1.06 -7.08 9.09
C ASP A 572 0.07 -6.19 9.64
N MET A 573 1.05 -6.79 10.32
CA MET A 573 2.06 -6.05 11.08
C MET A 573 3.02 -5.27 10.18
N SER A 574 3.31 -4.03 10.58
CA SER A 574 4.31 -3.16 9.93
C SER A 574 5.75 -3.54 10.30
N PHE A 575 6.24 -4.69 9.81
CA PHE A 575 7.62 -5.14 10.07
C PHE A 575 8.71 -4.19 9.58
N GLY A 576 8.39 -3.28 8.66
CA GLY A 576 9.28 -2.22 8.22
C GLY A 576 9.91 -1.43 9.37
N THR A 577 9.14 -1.05 10.39
CA THR A 577 9.62 -0.36 11.60
C THR A 577 10.75 -1.12 12.28
N ALA A 578 10.52 -2.41 12.54
CA ALA A 578 11.49 -3.24 13.24
C ALA A 578 12.75 -3.53 12.41
N LEU A 579 12.63 -3.54 11.08
CA LEU A 579 13.71 -3.87 10.15
C LEU A 579 14.57 -2.67 9.75
N ASP A 580 14.02 -1.45 9.75
CA ASP A 580 14.71 -0.22 9.34
C ASP A 580 14.51 0.92 10.37
N TRP A 581 14.73 0.62 11.65
CA TRP A 581 14.64 1.64 12.70
C TRP A 581 15.74 2.71 12.51
N PRO A 582 15.40 4.01 12.56
CA PRO A 582 16.37 5.07 12.30
C PRO A 582 17.50 5.09 13.34
N PRO A 583 18.74 5.43 12.92
CA PRO A 583 19.86 5.57 13.86
C PRO A 583 19.65 6.71 14.87
N HIS A 584 18.81 7.68 14.52
CA HIS A 584 18.41 8.81 15.35
C HIS A 584 16.89 8.91 15.35
N ALA A 585 16.26 8.34 16.38
CA ALA A 585 14.82 8.47 16.58
C ALA A 585 14.43 9.91 16.98
N ALA A 586 13.16 10.25 16.77
CA ALA A 586 12.60 11.56 17.04
C ALA A 586 12.72 11.98 18.52
N THR A 587 12.61 11.04 19.44
CA THR A 587 12.81 11.25 20.89
C THR A 587 14.03 10.49 21.41
N ARG A 588 14.50 10.86 22.61
CA ARG A 588 15.59 10.14 23.30
C ARG A 588 15.12 8.83 23.91
N GLU A 589 13.92 8.84 24.47
CA GLU A 589 13.28 7.70 25.12
C GLU A 589 12.25 7.11 24.16
N TRP A 590 12.53 5.90 23.70
CA TRP A 590 11.67 5.17 22.76
C TRP A 590 11.72 3.66 23.02
N ALA A 591 10.65 2.96 22.69
CA ALA A 591 10.62 1.51 22.60
C ALA A 591 9.64 1.04 21.52
N TYR A 592 9.83 -0.14 20.96
CA TYR A 592 8.90 -0.73 19.98
C TYR A 592 8.82 -2.25 20.10
N TYR A 593 7.69 -2.80 19.65
CA TYR A 593 7.40 -4.23 19.59
C TYR A 593 6.65 -4.55 18.28
N PRO A 594 7.01 -5.65 17.58
CA PRO A 594 8.02 -6.65 17.93
C PRO A 594 9.46 -6.19 17.68
N ASP A 595 10.42 -6.77 18.40
CA ASP A 595 11.83 -6.48 18.17
C ASP A 595 12.36 -7.00 16.82
N HIS A 596 13.46 -6.42 16.34
CA HIS A 596 14.09 -6.81 15.07
C HIS A 596 14.43 -8.31 15.01
N ALA A 597 14.88 -8.90 16.12
CA ALA A 597 15.35 -10.29 16.14
C ALA A 597 14.19 -11.28 15.93
N ALA A 598 13.05 -11.06 16.57
CA ALA A 598 11.84 -11.85 16.43
C ALA A 598 11.27 -11.74 15.01
N VAL A 599 11.24 -10.53 14.45
CA VAL A 599 10.81 -10.29 13.07
C VAL A 599 11.74 -11.00 12.08
N ALA A 600 13.06 -10.82 12.21
CA ALA A 600 14.04 -11.47 11.33
C ALA A 600 13.97 -13.00 11.42
N ALA A 601 13.75 -13.56 12.63
CA ALA A 601 13.57 -15.00 12.82
C ALA A 601 12.30 -15.52 12.15
N LYS A 602 11.17 -14.79 12.26
CA LYS A 602 9.93 -15.12 11.54
C LYS A 602 10.17 -15.13 10.03
N ILE A 603 10.80 -14.07 9.50
CA ILE A 603 11.08 -13.96 8.07
C ILE A 603 12.00 -15.09 7.61
N GLU A 604 13.09 -15.38 8.32
CA GLU A 604 14.00 -16.48 7.97
C GLU A 604 13.28 -17.84 7.93
N ALA A 605 12.42 -18.11 8.91
CA ALA A 605 11.69 -19.37 9.01
C ALA A 605 10.60 -19.52 7.95
N ARG A 606 9.97 -18.41 7.53
CA ARG A 606 8.84 -18.41 6.59
C ARG A 606 9.24 -18.12 5.14
N THR A 607 10.46 -17.61 4.90
CA THR A 607 10.89 -17.22 3.56
C THR A 607 11.19 -18.42 2.66
N PRO A 608 10.41 -18.60 1.57
CA PRO A 608 10.63 -19.68 0.63
C PRO A 608 11.93 -19.47 -0.17
N TRP A 609 12.47 -20.55 -0.73
CA TRP A 609 13.80 -20.53 -1.37
C TRP A 609 13.93 -19.49 -2.50
N TRP A 610 12.86 -19.21 -3.24
CA TRP A 610 12.86 -18.22 -4.32
C TRP A 610 12.84 -16.77 -3.84
N LYS A 611 12.38 -16.49 -2.61
CA LYS A 611 12.47 -15.16 -1.96
C LYS A 611 13.78 -14.99 -1.18
N ARG A 612 14.58 -16.05 -0.96
CA ARG A 612 15.86 -15.96 -0.23
C ARG A 612 16.87 -14.97 -0.81
N PRO A 613 17.01 -14.78 -2.13
CA PRO A 613 17.88 -13.74 -2.66
C PRO A 613 17.44 -12.33 -2.23
N ALA A 614 16.14 -12.05 -2.18
CA ALA A 614 15.61 -10.79 -1.69
C ALA A 614 15.83 -10.64 -0.18
N TRP A 615 15.62 -11.70 0.60
CA TRP A 615 15.90 -11.68 2.04
C TRP A 615 17.38 -11.48 2.36
N TRP A 616 18.27 -12.18 1.65
CA TRP A 616 19.72 -11.97 1.72
C TRP A 616 20.10 -10.52 1.39
N TRP A 617 19.49 -9.97 0.34
CA TRP A 617 19.70 -8.58 -0.08
C TRP A 617 19.26 -7.57 1.00
N THR A 618 18.10 -7.78 1.63
CA THR A 618 17.64 -6.95 2.75
C THR A 618 18.57 -7.09 3.96
N ARG A 619 18.75 -8.31 4.46
CA ARG A 619 19.42 -8.61 5.73
C ARG A 619 20.91 -8.30 5.69
N ASP A 620 21.61 -8.76 4.64
CA ASP A 620 23.07 -8.75 4.61
C ASP A 620 23.64 -7.56 3.84
N ALA A 621 22.92 -7.03 2.85
CA ALA A 621 23.37 -5.86 2.08
C ALA A 621 22.81 -4.52 2.61
N GLY A 622 21.85 -4.55 3.55
CA GLY A 622 21.21 -3.35 4.10
C GLY A 622 20.61 -2.46 3.03
N ALA A 623 20.08 -3.07 1.96
CA ALA A 623 19.64 -2.36 0.77
C ALA A 623 18.19 -2.73 0.45
N TRP A 624 17.34 -1.72 0.31
CA TRP A 624 15.95 -1.88 -0.13
C TRP A 624 15.63 -0.92 -1.28
N PRO A 625 14.71 -1.32 -2.18
CA PRO A 625 14.45 -0.53 -3.38
C PRO A 625 13.49 0.65 -3.18
N PHE A 626 12.72 0.74 -2.07
CA PHE A 626 11.64 1.73 -1.94
C PHE A 626 11.39 2.29 -0.51
N SER A 627 10.87 1.48 0.44
CA SER A 627 10.47 1.96 1.79
C SER A 627 10.25 0.82 2.80
N ALA A 628 9.97 1.17 4.07
CA ALA A 628 9.62 0.24 5.15
C ALA A 628 8.32 -0.52 4.87
N GLU A 629 7.31 0.13 4.28
CA GLU A 629 6.02 -0.48 3.90
C GLU A 629 6.22 -1.53 2.79
N TRP A 630 7.13 -1.24 1.84
CA TRP A 630 7.52 -2.20 0.82
C TRP A 630 8.17 -3.45 1.42
N LEU A 631 8.92 -3.26 2.49
CA LEU A 631 9.59 -4.35 3.16
C LEU A 631 8.59 -5.25 3.90
N SER A 632 7.62 -4.64 4.58
CA SER A 632 6.44 -5.34 5.10
C SER A 632 5.79 -6.14 3.98
N ALA A 633 5.39 -5.51 2.87
CA ALA A 633 4.70 -6.18 1.77
C ALA A 633 5.47 -7.36 1.12
N VAL A 634 6.80 -7.31 1.08
CA VAL A 634 7.63 -8.40 0.49
C VAL A 634 7.73 -9.60 1.43
N PHE A 635 7.77 -9.36 2.73
CA PHE A 635 7.94 -10.38 3.78
C PHE A 635 6.72 -10.55 4.66
N ASP A 636 5.57 -10.07 4.19
CA ASP A 636 4.32 -10.21 4.91
C ASP A 636 3.89 -11.67 4.86
N TYR A 637 3.90 -12.27 6.04
CA TYR A 637 3.48 -13.62 6.24
C TYR A 637 2.44 -13.54 7.35
N ASN A 638 1.17 -13.45 6.94
CA ASN A 638 0.04 -13.59 7.84
C ASN A 638 -0.13 -15.05 8.31
N VAL A 639 0.90 -15.54 8.99
CA VAL A 639 1.02 -16.85 9.60
C VAL A 639 1.83 -16.71 10.88
N ALA A 640 1.60 -17.63 11.81
CA ALA A 640 2.30 -17.65 13.09
C ALA A 640 3.84 -17.69 12.93
N PRO A 641 4.62 -17.10 13.86
CA PRO A 641 4.15 -16.39 15.04
C PRO A 641 3.48 -15.04 14.72
N PHE A 642 2.49 -14.70 15.53
CA PHE A 642 1.72 -13.46 15.46
C PHE A 642 2.25 -12.48 16.51
N PHE A 643 2.25 -11.19 16.18
CA PHE A 643 2.81 -10.13 17.02
C PHE A 643 1.79 -9.05 17.35
N GLN A 644 0.50 -9.35 17.20
CA GLN A 644 -0.56 -8.43 17.54
C GLN A 644 -0.53 -8.10 19.05
N SER A 645 -0.94 -6.89 19.41
CA SER A 645 -0.95 -6.35 20.76
C SER A 645 -2.11 -5.38 21.05
N PHE A 646 -2.41 -5.17 22.33
CA PHE A 646 -3.33 -4.14 22.82
C PHE A 646 -2.90 -3.65 24.22
N PHE A 647 -3.56 -2.62 24.76
CA PHE A 647 -3.30 -2.12 26.12
C PHE A 647 -4.48 -2.33 27.06
N GLU A 648 -4.19 -2.78 28.28
CA GLU A 648 -5.02 -2.51 29.45
C GLU A 648 -4.52 -1.21 30.10
N VAL A 649 -5.40 -0.24 30.30
CA VAL A 649 -5.13 1.02 30.99
C VAL A 649 -5.80 0.99 32.34
N ARG A 650 -5.02 1.05 33.42
CA ARG A 650 -5.52 1.11 34.79
C ARG A 650 -5.43 2.53 35.30
N VAL A 651 -6.58 3.09 35.63
CA VAL A 651 -6.73 4.42 36.23
C VAL A 651 -6.87 4.20 37.73
N GLU A 652 -5.85 4.59 38.49
CA GLU A 652 -5.74 4.31 39.93
C GLU A 652 -5.67 5.63 40.72
N PRO A 653 -6.77 6.42 40.84
CA PRO A 653 -6.79 7.64 41.63
C PRO A 653 -6.44 7.43 43.10
N SER A 654 -6.66 6.22 43.65
CA SER A 654 -6.30 5.87 45.04
C SER A 654 -4.79 5.91 45.28
N GLU A 655 -4.00 5.58 44.25
CA GLU A 655 -2.54 5.60 44.26
C GLU A 655 -1.97 6.81 43.53
N GLY A 656 -2.82 7.65 42.94
CA GLY A 656 -2.43 8.84 42.20
C GLY A 656 -1.60 8.51 40.95
N ARG A 657 -2.00 7.50 40.18
CA ARG A 657 -1.28 7.09 38.96
C ARG A 657 -2.18 6.45 37.90
N VAL A 658 -1.72 6.47 36.66
CA VAL A 658 -2.23 5.65 35.55
C VAL A 658 -1.16 4.65 35.14
N ARG A 659 -1.54 3.39 34.94
CA ARG A 659 -0.65 2.33 34.45
C ARG A 659 -1.07 1.88 33.06
N LEU A 660 -0.12 1.79 32.14
CA LEU A 660 -0.33 1.25 30.79
C LEU A 660 0.35 -0.11 30.68
N LEU A 661 -0.45 -1.11 30.32
CA LEU A 661 -0.10 -2.52 30.43
C LEU A 661 -0.30 -3.20 29.07
N PRO A 662 0.77 -3.41 28.28
CA PRO A 662 0.64 -4.03 26.97
C PRO A 662 0.50 -5.55 27.09
N TYR A 663 -0.40 -6.10 26.28
CA TYR A 663 -0.61 -7.53 26.06
C TYR A 663 -0.32 -7.86 24.61
N GLY A 664 0.24 -9.04 24.37
CA GLY A 664 0.32 -9.66 23.04
C GLY A 664 -0.39 -11.02 23.03
N VAL A 665 -0.21 -11.77 21.95
CA VAL A 665 -0.81 -13.10 21.72
C VAL A 665 -0.53 -14.11 22.85
N HIS A 666 0.55 -13.93 23.62
CA HIS A 666 0.97 -14.82 24.71
C HIS A 666 0.77 -14.22 26.11
N GLY A 667 -0.06 -13.19 26.24
CA GLY A 667 -0.31 -12.48 27.50
C GLY A 667 0.52 -11.21 27.63
N ARG A 668 0.83 -10.78 28.86
CA ARG A 668 1.61 -9.56 29.13
C ARG A 668 2.96 -9.59 28.40
N LEU A 669 3.24 -8.54 27.63
CA LEU A 669 4.56 -8.36 27.01
C LEU A 669 5.63 -8.19 28.10
N ARG A 670 6.84 -8.65 27.82
CA ARG A 670 8.01 -8.53 28.70
C ARG A 670 9.05 -7.61 28.08
N TRP A 671 9.92 -7.04 28.89
CA TRP A 671 10.93 -6.09 28.40
C TRP A 671 11.89 -6.69 27.35
N LYS A 672 12.11 -8.01 27.37
CA LYS A 672 12.88 -8.73 26.34
C LYS A 672 12.19 -8.80 24.97
N ASP A 673 10.88 -8.57 24.92
CA ASP A 673 10.12 -8.66 23.68
C ASP A 673 10.22 -7.34 22.88
N LEU A 674 10.66 -6.26 23.54
CA LEU A 674 10.77 -4.90 23.00
C LEU A 674 12.23 -4.55 22.67
N ALA A 675 12.42 -3.85 21.57
CA ALA A 675 13.61 -3.02 21.37
C ALA A 675 13.40 -1.67 22.06
N GLN A 676 14.43 -1.09 22.66
CA GLN A 676 14.30 0.14 23.45
C GLN A 676 15.59 0.95 23.55
N SER A 677 15.45 2.24 23.78
CA SER A 677 16.58 3.11 24.13
C SER A 677 16.96 2.98 25.62
N PRO A 678 18.19 3.38 26.01
CA PRO A 678 18.60 3.37 27.40
C PRO A 678 17.72 4.29 28.27
N GLY A 679 17.24 3.77 29.39
CA GLY A 679 16.47 4.53 30.39
C GLY A 679 14.95 4.35 30.34
N VAL A 680 14.40 3.72 29.28
CA VAL A 680 12.96 3.44 29.18
C VAL A 680 12.52 2.38 30.18
N ARG A 681 13.27 1.27 30.28
CA ARG A 681 13.03 0.27 31.32
C ARG A 681 13.42 0.81 32.71
N PRO A 682 12.53 0.72 33.72
CA PRO A 682 12.84 1.15 35.07
C PRO A 682 14.04 0.41 35.69
N ALA A 683 14.80 1.11 36.53
CA ALA A 683 15.94 0.52 37.23
C ALA A 683 15.50 -0.63 38.17
N GLY A 684 16.21 -1.76 38.10
CA GLY A 684 15.89 -2.95 38.90
C GLY A 684 14.87 -3.90 38.28
N VAL A 685 14.25 -3.53 37.15
CA VAL A 685 13.36 -4.40 36.38
C VAL A 685 14.17 -5.19 35.35
N GLY A 686 14.00 -6.51 35.34
CA GLY A 686 14.69 -7.45 34.46
C GLY A 686 14.05 -7.59 33.09
N ASP A 687 14.76 -8.28 32.19
CA ASP A 687 14.29 -8.60 30.83
C ASP A 687 13.00 -9.43 30.82
N HIS A 688 12.80 -10.29 31.82
CA HIS A 688 11.64 -11.17 31.92
C HIS A 688 10.45 -10.56 32.65
N ASP A 689 10.59 -9.40 33.25
CA ASP A 689 9.49 -8.76 33.95
C ASP A 689 8.48 -8.18 32.95
N PRO A 690 7.18 -8.14 33.30
CA PRO A 690 6.17 -7.55 32.43
C PRO A 690 6.45 -6.07 32.18
N VAL A 691 6.19 -5.63 30.94
CA VAL A 691 6.28 -4.22 30.57
C VAL A 691 5.15 -3.47 31.24
N GLU A 692 5.47 -2.34 31.84
CA GLU A 692 4.52 -1.45 32.47
C GLU A 692 5.05 -0.02 32.44
N TRP A 693 4.21 0.91 31.97
CA TRP A 693 4.47 2.34 32.10
C TRP A 693 3.61 2.93 33.20
N LEU A 694 4.24 3.61 34.15
CA LEU A 694 3.59 4.27 35.27
C LEU A 694 3.65 5.78 35.07
N VAL A 695 2.49 6.41 34.94
CA VAL A 695 2.38 7.86 34.76
C VAL A 695 1.66 8.46 35.97
N PRO A 696 2.32 9.30 36.79
CA PRO A 696 1.71 9.90 37.97
C PRO A 696 0.53 10.83 37.63
N MET A 697 -0.56 10.73 38.39
CA MET A 697 -1.62 11.73 38.45
C MET A 697 -1.16 12.88 39.35
N ARG A 698 -1.25 14.10 38.85
CA ARG A 698 -0.89 15.30 39.62
C ARG A 698 -2.11 15.97 40.22
#